data_AF-A0A3A5HAS7-F1
#
_entry.id   AF-A0A3A5HAS7-F1
#
_cell.length_a   1.000
_cell.length_b   1.000
_cell.length_c   1.000
_cell.angle_alpha   90.00
_cell.angle_beta   90.00
_cell.angle_gamma   90.00
#
_symmetry.space_group_name_H-M   'P 1'
#
loop_
_entity.id
_entity.type
_entity.pdbx_description
1 polymer ?
#
loop_
_entity_poly.entity_id
_entity_poly.type
_entity_poly.pdbx_seq_one_letter_code
_entity_poly.pdbx_strand_id
1 'polypeptide(L)'
;MARPHWSIRPASTGPSSSRPSLAPARLSCGSIGLCTRTFHRRFCSRPRSAAWPTWPPPGPLRRGTGRRTTSASRSPQRAKPFTRSGPAAPRPGVRKAIRSCTSSRTCKTTSIEHEGRAHHDPTSYRSRRRRHHGRRRRPVRRPWRRDRLAPPHPARRTDGYGGRPCRGRRHRAPPGAPHLLRRRVEPALLIRRGHWPPVARPGALAHARRVPFAHRQDRKHPDARLHRVGHPGLWHPVRRPDRLGLVGLRRRRLDTDRRRRRDDPDHQGHYLRRGRCPVSAGQTNYSRPLRVAAGSSGTDEADLKVRLENSTVLVTADPAAPMAATTLRVLVANLRRLPVQLYLDPSGGEDRLGPGLVAELERLAASIDGARQIVVSRPERVTVHVHVGTSSTSAQVCGVADGHGARLRPKGVAFPPLLQPGTGLGGILAGAMLTAEVFKLVVGVLPERRGPLVPLDFCPVTLGEPDSVSRPLPPLKDTALIGGGAIGTAIALILRELEAEGALTVVDPETYDRPNVTTYSLGDLQTAAAKTHKVHLIRDELVNVSVDPFVGTARDYIDAIDAREKTMPTTVLGAVDSIDARHEIAAIHSTHTLDGSTGGDTGTMLSLSEATWDGPCLRCYYPQRPAQGLSVIDLLAERTGLSPERLARGTDKLAAEEIAALDNLTSENRDILERQIGKEICGLGKAFGLVGGDSGFNPSAAFVAQQAAALVVGALIRRGTSIPSINVQYDALFGPHPDMTLHRNPRPSCRCQDDVSLHAEVRARRLDL
;
A
#
# COMPACT_ATOMS: atom_id res chain seq x y z
N MET A 1 1.35 -62.28 -15.46
CA MET A 1 2.17 -61.49 -16.41
C MET A 1 2.61 -60.24 -15.66
N ALA A 2 3.82 -60.05 -15.11
CA ALA A 2 5.19 -60.57 -15.33
C ALA A 2 6.10 -59.59 -16.10
N ARG A 3 7.27 -59.29 -15.49
CA ARG A 3 8.35 -58.35 -15.87
C ARG A 3 8.13 -56.85 -15.50
N PRO A 4 9.21 -56.12 -15.14
CA PRO A 4 10.39 -56.59 -14.40
C PRO A 4 10.88 -55.65 -13.26
N HIS A 5 11.49 -56.21 -12.23
CA HIS A 5 12.41 -55.46 -11.35
C HIS A 5 13.75 -55.19 -12.05
N TRP A 6 14.44 -54.14 -11.63
CA TRP A 6 15.90 -53.99 -11.81
C TRP A 6 16.57 -53.80 -10.45
N SER A 7 17.68 -54.50 -10.24
CA SER A 7 18.44 -54.47 -8.99
C SER A 7 19.92 -54.71 -9.30
N ILE A 8 20.77 -53.73 -9.01
CA ILE A 8 22.23 -53.88 -9.14
C ILE A 8 22.92 -53.34 -7.87
N ARG A 9 23.78 -54.18 -7.30
CA ARG A 9 24.79 -53.93 -6.27
C ARG A 9 25.89 -54.99 -6.48
N PRO A 10 27.11 -54.79 -5.95
CA PRO A 10 27.91 -53.58 -5.95
C PRO A 10 29.28 -53.85 -6.61
N ALA A 11 30.17 -52.85 -6.68
CA ALA A 11 31.59 -53.07 -6.93
C ALA A 11 32.40 -52.47 -5.78
N SER A 12 33.33 -53.23 -5.22
CA SER A 12 34.07 -52.88 -3.99
C SER A 12 35.57 -52.87 -4.21
N THR A 13 36.18 -51.68 -4.17
CA THR A 13 37.63 -51.50 -4.07
C THR A 13 37.97 -50.34 -3.16
N GLY A 14 38.78 -50.61 -2.15
CA GLY A 14 39.62 -49.63 -1.45
C GLY A 14 40.90 -50.34 -1.01
N PRO A 15 41.69 -49.79 -0.08
CA PRO A 15 41.75 -48.39 0.33
C PRO A 15 43.15 -47.79 0.07
N SER A 16 43.31 -46.47 0.18
CA SER A 16 44.63 -45.83 0.29
C SER A 16 44.63 -44.74 1.35
N SER A 17 45.65 -44.71 2.19
CA SER A 17 45.70 -43.92 3.42
C SER A 17 46.61 -42.70 3.33
N SER A 18 46.13 -41.54 3.76
CA SER A 18 46.99 -40.45 4.24
C SER A 18 46.27 -39.58 5.28
N ARG A 19 46.78 -39.58 6.51
CA ARG A 19 46.53 -38.52 7.50
C ARG A 19 47.59 -37.42 7.30
N PRO A 20 47.27 -36.19 7.70
CA PRO A 20 48.25 -35.37 8.40
C PRO A 20 47.77 -35.07 9.83
N SER A 21 48.54 -35.53 10.81
CA SER A 21 48.40 -35.13 12.21
C SER A 21 49.45 -34.07 12.54
N LEU A 22 49.03 -32.92 13.08
CA LEU A 22 49.91 -31.97 13.75
C LEU A 22 49.36 -31.59 15.13
N ALA A 23 50.28 -31.25 16.04
CA ALA A 23 50.08 -31.26 17.49
C ALA A 23 49.72 -29.86 18.05
N PRO A 24 49.17 -29.78 19.28
CA PRO A 24 48.71 -28.50 19.85
C PRO A 24 49.85 -27.67 20.46
N ALA A 25 49.73 -26.35 20.38
CA ALA A 25 50.54 -25.41 21.15
C ALA A 25 49.91 -25.14 22.53
N ARG A 26 50.76 -25.01 23.56
CA ARG A 26 50.40 -24.56 24.92
C ARG A 26 51.27 -23.35 25.29
N LEU A 27 50.92 -22.72 26.43
CA LEU A 27 51.59 -21.58 27.08
C LEU A 27 51.22 -20.20 26.47
N SER A 28 51.21 -19.11 27.23
CA SER A 28 51.56 -18.96 28.66
C SER A 28 50.44 -18.34 29.50
N CYS A 29 50.58 -18.43 30.83
CA CYS A 29 49.84 -17.57 31.76
C CYS A 29 50.31 -16.11 31.66
N GLY A 30 49.49 -15.17 32.15
CA GLY A 30 49.83 -13.77 32.38
C GLY A 30 48.82 -13.17 33.36
N SER A 31 49.30 -12.69 34.52
CA SER A 31 48.45 -12.40 35.68
C SER A 31 48.46 -10.92 36.08
N ILE A 32 47.38 -10.49 36.74
CA ILE A 32 47.24 -9.25 37.54
C ILE A 32 47.14 -7.95 36.71
N GLY A 33 46.17 -7.10 37.06
CA GLY A 33 45.92 -5.82 36.39
C GLY A 33 44.74 -5.01 36.94
N LEU A 34 44.60 -4.88 38.26
CA LEU A 34 43.61 -3.95 38.84
C LEU A 34 43.94 -2.52 38.43
N CYS A 35 42.97 -1.81 37.83
CA CYS A 35 43.09 -0.36 37.61
C CYS A 35 41.74 0.34 37.75
N THR A 36 41.38 0.73 38.97
CA THR A 36 40.24 1.60 39.25
C THR A 36 40.50 3.01 38.71
N ARG A 37 39.70 3.47 37.74
CA ARG A 37 39.65 4.89 37.34
C ARG A 37 38.22 5.39 37.24
N THR A 38 37.80 6.08 38.28
CA THR A 38 36.70 7.05 38.25
C THR A 38 36.96 8.12 37.18
N PHE A 39 35.93 8.49 36.42
CA PHE A 39 35.97 9.68 35.57
C PHE A 39 34.60 10.36 35.52
N HIS A 40 34.51 11.55 36.10
CA HIS A 40 33.39 12.45 35.81
C HIS A 40 33.36 12.82 34.33
N ARG A 41 32.16 12.89 33.75
CA ARG A 41 31.94 13.68 32.53
C ARG A 41 30.93 14.80 32.82
N ARG A 42 31.36 16.03 32.59
CA ARG A 42 30.49 17.22 32.59
C ARG A 42 29.75 17.33 31.25
N PHE A 43 28.67 18.10 31.27
CA PHE A 43 27.81 18.39 30.12
C PHE A 43 28.45 19.31 29.06
N CYS A 44 27.72 19.49 27.95
CA CYS A 44 27.82 20.56 26.94
C CYS A 44 28.92 20.47 25.86
N SER A 45 28.50 20.11 24.65
CA SER A 45 28.72 20.96 23.46
C SER A 45 27.68 20.64 22.37
N ARG A 46 27.25 21.66 21.61
CA ARG A 46 26.33 21.52 20.47
C ARG A 46 27.11 21.10 19.21
N PRO A 47 26.62 20.15 18.38
CA PRO A 47 27.08 20.08 17.00
C PRO A 47 26.61 21.32 16.22
N ARG A 48 27.44 21.80 15.28
CA ARG A 48 27.10 22.91 14.38
C ARG A 48 26.23 22.43 13.22
N SER A 49 25.40 23.32 12.69
CA SER A 49 24.71 23.12 11.42
C SER A 49 25.71 22.98 10.26
N ALA A 50 25.58 21.91 9.48
CA ALA A 50 26.26 21.78 8.19
C ALA A 50 25.48 22.54 7.12
N ALA A 51 26.18 23.29 6.27
CA ALA A 51 25.57 24.03 5.16
C ALA A 51 25.37 23.13 3.93
N TRP A 52 24.26 23.31 3.23
CA TRP A 52 23.98 22.64 1.96
C TRP A 52 24.74 23.32 0.81
N PRO A 53 25.34 22.58 -0.14
CA PRO A 53 25.93 23.17 -1.34
C PRO A 53 24.82 23.58 -2.33
N THR A 54 24.59 24.89 -2.47
CA THR A 54 23.68 25.43 -3.49
C THR A 54 24.30 25.32 -4.88
N TRP A 55 23.69 24.52 -5.77
CA TRP A 55 24.06 24.49 -7.18
C TRP A 55 23.46 25.71 -7.92
N PRO A 56 24.17 26.26 -8.93
CA PRO A 56 23.68 27.38 -9.73
C PRO A 56 22.54 26.94 -10.67
N PRO A 57 21.59 27.84 -11.02
CA PRO A 57 20.53 27.53 -11.96
C PRO A 57 21.07 27.32 -13.39
N PRO A 58 20.42 26.50 -14.22
CA PRO A 58 20.82 26.30 -15.61
C PRO A 58 20.67 27.58 -16.43
N GLY A 59 21.69 27.92 -17.23
CA GLY A 59 21.70 29.09 -18.10
C GLY A 59 20.72 28.96 -19.28
N PRO A 60 20.26 30.09 -19.87
CA PRO A 60 19.29 30.09 -20.95
C PRO A 60 19.85 29.50 -22.24
N LEU A 61 19.10 28.59 -22.86
CA LEU A 61 19.42 28.01 -24.17
C LEU A 61 19.50 29.10 -25.25
N ARG A 62 20.61 29.11 -25.99
CA ARG A 62 20.81 30.02 -27.14
C ARG A 62 19.79 29.73 -28.24
N ARG A 63 19.06 30.77 -28.69
CA ARG A 63 18.30 30.71 -29.95
C ARG A 63 19.26 30.63 -31.13
N GLY A 64 19.26 29.51 -31.86
CA GLY A 64 19.96 29.39 -33.14
C GLY A 64 19.18 30.08 -34.26
N THR A 65 19.76 31.12 -34.88
CA THR A 65 19.17 31.83 -36.02
C THR A 65 19.63 31.21 -37.35
N GLY A 66 18.80 30.35 -37.94
CA GLY A 66 18.98 29.80 -39.30
C GLY A 66 18.25 30.61 -40.37
N ARG A 67 18.87 30.79 -41.55
CA ARG A 67 18.33 31.64 -42.64
C ARG A 67 17.35 30.93 -43.58
N ARG A 68 16.51 31.76 -44.23
CA ARG A 68 15.72 31.43 -45.42
C ARG A 68 16.57 30.83 -46.55
N THR A 69 15.96 29.94 -47.34
CA THR A 69 16.02 29.96 -48.82
C THR A 69 14.58 29.80 -49.35
N THR A 70 14.37 30.00 -50.65
CA THR A 70 13.04 30.22 -51.27
C THR A 70 12.85 29.40 -52.54
N SER A 71 11.57 29.17 -52.92
CA SER A 71 11.10 28.64 -54.23
C SER A 71 11.56 27.21 -54.59
N ALA A 72 10.85 26.43 -55.41
CA ALA A 72 9.89 26.80 -56.46
C ALA A 72 8.70 25.82 -56.61
N SER A 73 7.86 26.09 -57.61
CA SER A 73 6.60 25.42 -57.96
C SER A 73 6.76 23.99 -58.52
N ARG A 74 5.70 23.16 -58.36
CA ARG A 74 5.04 22.47 -59.49
C ARG A 74 3.74 21.74 -59.12
N SER A 75 2.77 21.85 -60.03
CA SER A 75 1.50 21.12 -60.18
C SER A 75 0.89 21.59 -61.54
N PRO A 76 -0.13 20.94 -62.14
CA PRO A 76 -0.73 19.64 -61.85
C PRO A 76 -0.80 18.68 -63.07
N GLN A 77 -1.04 17.38 -62.87
CA GLN A 77 -1.79 16.52 -63.80
C GLN A 77 -2.66 15.54 -62.97
N ARG A 78 -3.99 15.48 -63.10
CA ARG A 78 -4.89 15.02 -64.20
C ARG A 78 -5.01 13.49 -64.33
N ALA A 79 -6.07 12.95 -63.71
CA ALA A 79 -6.77 11.73 -64.10
C ALA A 79 -8.29 11.94 -63.90
N LYS A 80 -9.17 11.17 -64.55
CA LYS A 80 -10.64 11.38 -64.59
C LYS A 80 -11.42 10.09 -64.22
N PRO A 81 -12.73 10.18 -63.92
CA PRO A 81 -13.48 9.09 -63.26
C PRO A 81 -14.00 8.02 -64.24
N PHE A 82 -14.46 6.90 -63.66
CA PHE A 82 -15.14 5.79 -64.34
C PHE A 82 -16.67 5.96 -64.32
N THR A 83 -17.35 5.65 -65.42
CA THR A 83 -18.83 5.54 -65.52
C THR A 83 -19.27 4.56 -66.62
N ARG A 84 -20.33 3.76 -66.37
CA ARG A 84 -21.26 3.11 -67.32
C ARG A 84 -22.33 2.33 -66.49
N SER A 85 -23.63 2.68 -66.55
CA SER A 85 -24.72 2.08 -67.38
C SER A 85 -24.89 0.56 -67.16
N GLY A 86 -26.02 -0.02 -66.73
CA GLY A 86 -27.43 0.15 -67.16
C GLY A 86 -27.92 -1.21 -67.77
N PRO A 87 -29.22 -1.53 -67.98
CA PRO A 87 -30.42 -0.68 -67.92
C PRO A 87 -31.44 -1.01 -66.77
N ALA A 88 -32.71 -1.36 -67.08
CA ALA A 88 -33.86 -0.67 -66.45
C ALA A 88 -35.27 -1.31 -66.62
N ALA A 89 -36.24 -0.79 -65.81
CA ALA A 89 -37.73 -0.80 -65.98
C ALA A 89 -38.50 -2.13 -65.71
N PRO A 90 -39.85 -2.10 -65.44
CA PRO A 90 -40.82 -0.99 -65.47
C PRO A 90 -41.61 -0.70 -64.16
N ARG A 91 -42.70 0.08 -64.27
CA ARG A 91 -43.58 0.73 -63.24
C ARG A 91 -45.02 0.06 -63.24
N PRO A 92 -46.17 0.61 -62.71
CA PRO A 92 -46.45 1.89 -62.00
C PRO A 92 -47.50 1.92 -60.85
N GLY A 93 -47.60 3.08 -60.17
CA GLY A 93 -48.71 3.54 -59.29
C GLY A 93 -48.26 4.75 -58.43
N VAL A 94 -48.68 6.03 -58.56
CA VAL A 94 -50.01 6.70 -58.67
C VAL A 94 -50.76 6.66 -57.32
N ARG A 95 -51.08 7.77 -56.60
CA ARG A 95 -51.17 9.23 -56.89
C ARG A 95 -51.04 10.12 -55.62
N LYS A 96 -50.68 11.41 -55.81
CA LYS A 96 -51.18 12.70 -55.21
C LYS A 96 -52.10 12.71 -53.94
N ALA A 97 -52.17 13.76 -53.09
CA ALA A 97 -51.45 15.05 -52.97
C ALA A 97 -51.91 15.95 -51.77
N ILE A 98 -51.03 16.88 -51.34
CA ILE A 98 -51.27 18.28 -50.86
C ILE A 98 -52.39 18.56 -49.82
N ARG A 99 -52.02 19.10 -48.64
CA ARG A 99 -52.34 20.49 -48.23
C ARG A 99 -51.57 20.95 -46.98
N SER A 100 -51.27 22.25 -46.94
CA SER A 100 -50.76 23.01 -45.79
C SER A 100 -51.89 23.85 -45.19
N CYS A 101 -51.82 24.21 -43.89
CA CYS A 101 -52.58 25.33 -43.36
C CYS A 101 -51.93 25.92 -42.10
N THR A 102 -51.97 27.25 -41.97
CA THR A 102 -51.49 28.04 -40.82
C THR A 102 -52.62 28.93 -40.31
N SER A 103 -52.97 28.87 -39.03
CA SER A 103 -53.68 29.98 -38.36
C SER A 103 -53.62 29.91 -36.83
N SER A 104 -53.53 31.10 -36.25
CA SER A 104 -53.53 31.41 -34.81
C SER A 104 -54.93 31.42 -34.18
N ARG A 105 -55.04 31.25 -32.85
CA ARG A 105 -55.62 32.24 -31.88
C ARG A 105 -55.97 31.67 -30.49
N THR A 106 -55.35 32.29 -29.47
CA THR A 106 -55.92 32.72 -28.16
C THR A 106 -57.19 32.07 -27.55
N CYS A 107 -57.04 31.56 -26.32
CA CYS A 107 -57.92 31.83 -25.17
C CYS A 107 -57.04 31.89 -23.90
N LYS A 108 -56.98 33.00 -23.16
CA LYS A 108 -57.94 33.59 -22.20
C LYS A 108 -57.86 32.97 -20.80
N THR A 109 -57.48 33.82 -19.85
CA THR A 109 -57.54 33.62 -18.40
C THR A 109 -58.97 33.75 -17.86
N THR A 110 -59.20 33.25 -16.64
CA THR A 110 -60.27 33.69 -15.74
C THR A 110 -59.72 33.77 -14.32
N SER A 111 -60.26 34.69 -13.51
CA SER A 111 -59.80 35.03 -12.17
C SER A 111 -60.96 35.60 -11.35
N ILE A 112 -60.99 35.30 -10.06
CA ILE A 112 -61.86 35.86 -9.01
C ILE A 112 -60.89 36.06 -7.83
N GLU A 113 -60.49 37.29 -7.46
CA GLU A 113 -61.18 38.24 -6.56
C GLU A 113 -61.30 37.68 -5.11
N HIS A 114 -61.01 38.44 -4.03
CA HIS A 114 -61.08 39.90 -3.85
C HIS A 114 -59.80 40.60 -3.34
N GLU A 115 -59.77 41.91 -3.63
CA GLU A 115 -59.35 43.10 -2.84
C GLU A 115 -58.59 42.95 -1.49
N GLY A 116 -57.69 43.88 -1.11
CA GLY A 116 -57.14 45.04 -1.83
C GLY A 116 -56.63 46.20 -0.94
N ARG A 117 -55.86 47.14 -1.55
CA ARG A 117 -55.53 48.53 -1.09
C ARG A 117 -54.67 48.67 0.20
N ALA A 118 -53.78 49.65 0.37
CA ALA A 118 -53.13 50.63 -0.52
C ALA A 118 -51.83 51.22 0.11
N HIS A 119 -51.18 52.16 -0.60
CA HIS A 119 -50.00 53.00 -0.25
C HIS A 119 -49.91 53.46 1.23
N HIS A 120 -48.73 53.68 1.84
CA HIS A 120 -47.75 54.72 1.46
C HIS A 120 -46.31 54.50 1.96
N ASP A 121 -45.39 55.33 1.42
CA ASP A 121 -43.97 55.48 1.78
C ASP A 121 -43.78 56.63 2.85
N PRO A 122 -42.59 57.19 3.16
CA PRO A 122 -41.84 56.80 4.35
C PRO A 122 -41.57 57.91 5.40
N THR A 123 -40.84 57.51 6.46
CA THR A 123 -40.12 58.34 7.47
C THR A 123 -40.93 59.08 8.54
N SER A 124 -40.65 58.78 9.82
CA SER A 124 -39.75 59.61 10.68
C SER A 124 -40.00 59.49 12.20
N TYR A 125 -39.01 59.96 12.97
CA TYR A 125 -39.07 60.51 14.34
C TYR A 125 -39.34 59.65 15.61
N ARG A 126 -38.24 59.52 16.37
CA ARG A 126 -38.09 59.74 17.83
C ARG A 126 -38.91 58.92 18.87
N SER A 127 -38.16 57.97 19.44
CA SER A 127 -37.74 57.96 20.86
C SER A 127 -38.70 57.47 21.97
N ARG A 128 -38.11 56.66 22.88
CA ARG A 128 -38.17 56.90 24.33
C ARG A 128 -36.93 56.31 25.02
N ARG A 129 -36.39 57.02 26.02
CA ARG A 129 -35.30 56.54 26.89
C ARG A 129 -35.89 55.72 28.05
N ARG A 130 -35.17 54.69 28.51
CA ARG A 130 -34.92 54.45 29.95
C ARG A 130 -33.49 53.93 30.12
N ARG A 131 -32.88 54.21 31.28
CA ARG A 131 -31.50 53.83 31.64
C ARG A 131 -31.54 52.64 32.60
N HIS A 132 -30.47 51.85 32.65
CA HIS A 132 -29.84 51.43 33.91
C HIS A 132 -28.36 51.12 33.68
N HIS A 133 -27.54 51.21 34.73
CA HIS A 133 -26.09 51.02 34.66
C HIS A 133 -25.67 49.56 34.92
N GLY A 134 -24.69 49.07 34.18
CA GLY A 134 -23.99 47.80 34.47
C GLY A 134 -22.53 47.88 34.03
N ARG A 135 -21.58 47.69 34.95
CA ARG A 135 -20.14 47.83 34.69
C ARG A 135 -19.62 46.64 33.86
N ARG A 136 -18.88 46.89 32.77
CA ARG A 136 -18.02 45.90 32.12
C ARG A 136 -16.56 46.36 32.11
N ARG A 137 -15.63 45.47 32.48
CA ARG A 137 -14.17 45.70 32.43
C ARG A 137 -13.69 45.65 30.98
N ARG A 138 -12.73 46.51 30.60
CA ARG A 138 -12.03 46.44 29.31
C ARG A 138 -10.82 45.50 29.41
N PRO A 139 -10.55 44.62 28.42
CA PRO A 139 -9.24 44.00 28.27
C PRO A 139 -8.25 44.99 27.63
N VAL A 140 -6.97 44.89 28.00
CA VAL A 140 -5.89 45.74 27.47
C VAL A 140 -5.32 45.12 26.18
N ARG A 141 -5.15 45.94 25.12
CA ARG A 141 -4.26 45.64 23.98
C ARG A 141 -3.20 46.74 23.89
N ARG A 142 -1.92 46.36 23.87
CA ARG A 142 -0.80 47.26 23.56
C ARG A 142 -0.43 47.14 22.07
N PRO A 143 -0.32 48.23 21.31
CA PRO A 143 0.38 48.25 20.02
C PRO A 143 1.88 48.50 20.22
N TRP A 144 2.71 48.09 19.26
CA TRP A 144 4.11 48.54 19.12
C TRP A 144 4.26 49.48 17.92
N ARG A 145 5.22 50.40 18.00
CA ARG A 145 5.36 51.55 17.09
C ARG A 145 6.10 51.23 15.78
N ARG A 146 5.83 52.05 14.76
CA ARG A 146 6.71 52.35 13.62
C ARG A 146 6.87 53.87 13.54
N ASP A 147 8.09 54.34 13.30
CA ASP A 147 8.44 55.68 12.83
C ASP A 147 9.69 55.48 11.91
N ARG A 148 9.67 55.90 10.62
CA ARG A 148 10.22 57.17 10.05
C ARG A 148 11.76 57.26 10.14
N LEU A 149 12.55 57.63 9.12
CA LEU A 149 12.36 58.12 7.72
C LEU A 149 13.63 57.82 6.86
N ALA A 150 13.66 58.23 5.58
CA ALA A 150 14.80 58.15 4.62
C ALA A 150 15.36 59.58 4.30
N PRO A 151 16.33 59.88 3.37
CA PRO A 151 17.02 59.06 2.35
C PRO A 151 18.60 59.12 2.33
N PRO A 152 19.38 59.58 1.30
CA PRO A 152 20.19 58.68 0.44
C PRO A 152 21.73 58.94 0.33
N HIS A 153 22.40 58.13 -0.52
CA HIS A 153 23.75 58.19 -1.16
C HIS A 153 24.50 59.56 -1.23
N PRO A 154 25.88 59.60 -1.26
CA PRO A 154 26.71 58.95 -2.30
C PRO A 154 28.11 58.40 -1.84
N ALA A 155 29.15 58.48 -2.71
CA ALA A 155 30.33 57.59 -2.76
C ALA A 155 31.73 58.29 -2.64
N ARG A 156 32.82 57.50 -2.85
CA ARG A 156 34.29 57.79 -2.84
C ARG A 156 35.02 57.25 -1.57
N ARG A 157 36.13 56.51 -1.72
CA ARG A 157 37.59 56.89 -1.65
C ARG A 157 37.94 57.70 -0.38
N THR A 158 39.06 57.48 0.33
CA THR A 158 40.44 57.05 -0.04
C THR A 158 41.15 56.20 1.05
N ASP A 159 42.27 55.56 0.67
CA ASP A 159 43.59 55.36 1.35
C ASP A 159 43.70 55.15 2.90
N GLY A 160 44.66 54.39 3.45
CA GLY A 160 45.76 53.62 2.83
C GLY A 160 46.82 53.14 3.86
N TYR A 161 47.97 52.65 3.37
CA TYR A 161 49.22 52.26 4.09
C TYR A 161 49.20 51.06 5.07
N GLY A 162 50.27 50.23 5.03
CA GLY A 162 50.38 49.04 5.91
C GLY A 162 51.47 48.00 5.59
N GLY A 163 52.74 48.41 5.46
CA GLY A 163 53.95 47.58 5.72
C GLY A 163 54.12 46.15 5.14
N ARG A 164 55.06 46.01 4.18
CA ARG A 164 55.87 44.78 3.94
C ARG A 164 56.83 44.54 5.14
N PRO A 165 57.47 43.35 5.39
CA PRO A 165 58.18 42.56 4.35
C PRO A 165 58.45 41.03 4.52
N CYS A 166 58.84 40.42 3.38
CA CYS A 166 59.92 39.41 3.16
C CYS A 166 60.06 38.05 3.91
N ARG A 167 60.09 36.98 3.07
CA ARG A 167 60.91 35.72 3.15
C ARG A 167 60.59 34.70 4.29
N GLY A 168 60.68 33.37 4.08
CA GLY A 168 60.75 32.59 2.84
C GLY A 168 61.30 31.15 2.95
N ARG A 169 61.02 30.32 1.93
CA ARG A 169 61.73 29.08 1.45
C ARG A 169 61.82 27.79 2.32
N ARG A 170 61.51 26.66 1.63
CA ARG A 170 61.91 25.23 1.87
C ARG A 170 61.16 24.53 3.04
N HIS A 171 60.80 23.24 2.97
CA HIS A 171 61.60 22.07 2.52
C HIS A 171 60.87 20.97 1.73
N ARG A 172 61.69 20.27 0.90
CA ARG A 172 61.71 18.85 0.45
C ARG A 172 60.44 17.96 0.45
N ALA A 173 60.30 17.22 -0.65
CA ALA A 173 59.60 15.93 -0.74
C ALA A 173 60.62 14.75 -0.89
N PRO A 174 60.21 13.49 -0.66
CA PRO A 174 60.85 12.29 -1.18
C PRO A 174 60.00 11.57 -2.27
N PRO A 175 60.58 10.66 -3.10
CA PRO A 175 59.91 10.11 -4.31
C PRO A 175 59.54 8.62 -4.25
N GLY A 176 58.73 8.15 -5.21
CA GLY A 176 58.45 6.74 -5.50
C GLY A 176 57.75 6.57 -6.87
N ALA A 177 58.11 5.53 -7.62
CA ALA A 177 57.68 5.25 -9.01
C ALA A 177 56.83 3.93 -9.07
N PRO A 178 56.34 3.40 -10.22
CA PRO A 178 56.57 3.81 -11.61
C PRO A 178 55.33 3.85 -12.56
N HIS A 179 55.58 4.13 -13.84
CA HIS A 179 54.62 4.01 -14.96
C HIS A 179 54.30 2.54 -15.30
N LEU A 180 53.18 2.31 -16.02
CA LEU A 180 53.18 1.55 -17.29
C LEU A 180 51.91 1.79 -18.15
N LEU A 181 52.10 1.70 -19.48
CA LEU A 181 51.13 1.48 -20.56
C LEU A 181 49.74 2.18 -20.56
N ARG A 182 49.65 3.25 -21.36
CA ARG A 182 48.40 3.57 -22.10
C ARG A 182 48.21 2.59 -23.27
N ARG A 183 46.98 2.16 -23.54
CA ARG A 183 46.56 1.75 -24.91
C ARG A 183 45.49 2.72 -25.42
N ARG A 184 45.70 3.26 -26.63
CA ARG A 184 44.63 3.84 -27.44
C ARG A 184 43.85 2.71 -28.12
N VAL A 185 42.56 2.93 -28.37
CA VAL A 185 41.82 2.27 -29.45
C VAL A 185 41.00 3.37 -30.15
N GLU A 186 41.24 3.55 -31.45
CA GLU A 186 40.38 4.34 -32.33
C GLU A 186 39.54 3.38 -33.19
N PRO A 187 38.34 3.78 -33.64
CA PRO A 187 37.41 2.87 -34.32
C PRO A 187 37.75 2.69 -35.80
N ALA A 188 37.75 1.44 -36.27
CA ALA A 188 37.88 1.10 -37.68
C ALA A 188 36.51 0.72 -38.28
N LEU A 189 36.01 1.55 -39.22
CA LEU A 189 34.79 1.26 -39.98
C LEU A 189 35.13 0.30 -41.14
N LEU A 190 34.53 -0.89 -41.20
CA LEU A 190 34.61 -1.75 -42.40
C LEU A 190 33.49 -2.81 -42.45
N ILE A 191 32.36 -2.45 -43.04
CA ILE A 191 31.33 -3.42 -43.47
C ILE A 191 31.32 -3.47 -45.00
N ARG A 192 31.80 -4.59 -45.56
CA ARG A 192 31.68 -4.88 -46.99
C ARG A 192 30.23 -5.21 -47.34
N ARG A 193 29.80 -4.81 -48.54
CA ARG A 193 28.59 -5.36 -49.17
C ARG A 193 28.81 -6.85 -49.47
N GLY A 194 27.82 -7.67 -49.16
CA GLY A 194 27.75 -9.09 -49.55
C GLY A 194 26.33 -9.42 -49.99
N HIS A 195 26.19 -10.16 -51.09
CA HIS A 195 24.88 -10.54 -51.64
C HIS A 195 24.29 -11.74 -50.88
N TRP A 196 22.98 -11.72 -50.67
CA TRP A 196 22.22 -12.89 -50.18
C TRP A 196 21.61 -13.65 -51.37
N PRO A 197 21.77 -14.99 -51.45
CA PRO A 197 20.99 -15.83 -52.37
C PRO A 197 19.57 -16.09 -51.82
N PRO A 198 18.60 -16.44 -52.67
CA PRO A 198 17.24 -16.75 -52.23
C PRO A 198 17.14 -18.12 -51.56
N VAL A 199 16.50 -18.19 -50.40
CA VAL A 199 16.15 -19.45 -49.72
C VAL A 199 14.70 -19.84 -50.05
N ALA A 200 14.48 -21.12 -50.34
CA ALA A 200 13.21 -21.63 -50.87
C ALA A 200 12.11 -21.82 -49.81
N ARG A 201 10.85 -21.91 -50.28
CA ARG A 201 9.70 -22.37 -49.49
C ARG A 201 9.83 -23.87 -49.18
N PRO A 202 9.54 -24.32 -47.94
CA PRO A 202 9.00 -25.64 -47.68
C PRO A 202 7.46 -25.62 -47.71
N GLY A 203 6.84 -26.64 -48.30
CA GLY A 203 5.40 -26.88 -48.25
C GLY A 203 4.95 -27.67 -47.01
N ALA A 204 3.64 -27.84 -46.84
CA ALA A 204 3.06 -28.59 -45.74
C ALA A 204 3.35 -30.09 -45.80
N LEU A 205 3.53 -30.73 -44.63
CA LEU A 205 2.81 -31.95 -44.20
C LEU A 205 3.31 -32.49 -42.84
N ALA A 206 2.45 -32.44 -41.81
CA ALA A 206 2.51 -33.32 -40.63
C ALA A 206 1.18 -33.28 -39.87
N HIS A 207 0.64 -34.42 -39.46
CA HIS A 207 -0.61 -34.50 -38.67
C HIS A 207 -0.36 -34.31 -37.17
N ALA A 208 -1.09 -33.38 -36.54
CA ALA A 208 -1.37 -33.41 -35.11
C ALA A 208 -2.81 -33.89 -34.87
N ARG A 209 -3.02 -34.79 -33.91
CA ARG A 209 -4.34 -35.37 -33.61
C ARG A 209 -5.24 -34.36 -32.91
N ARG A 210 -6.44 -34.11 -33.45
CA ARG A 210 -7.51 -33.41 -32.72
C ARG A 210 -8.10 -34.35 -31.66
N VAL A 211 -8.15 -33.90 -30.41
CA VAL A 211 -9.03 -34.47 -29.38
C VAL A 211 -10.31 -33.62 -29.36
N PRO A 212 -11.51 -34.19 -29.53
CA PRO A 212 -12.74 -33.42 -29.51
C PRO A 212 -13.15 -33.09 -28.07
N PHE A 213 -13.35 -31.80 -27.78
CA PHE A 213 -14.05 -31.37 -26.57
C PHE A 213 -15.55 -31.72 -26.72
N ALA A 214 -16.05 -32.60 -25.85
CA ALA A 214 -17.46 -32.95 -25.83
C ALA A 214 -18.28 -31.93 -25.02
N HIS A 215 -19.48 -31.59 -25.52
CA HIS A 215 -20.45 -30.82 -24.74
C HIS A 215 -20.81 -31.53 -23.44
N ARG A 216 -20.82 -30.79 -22.32
CA ARG A 216 -21.39 -31.27 -21.06
C ARG A 216 -22.76 -30.63 -20.85
N GLN A 217 -23.81 -31.39 -21.16
CA GLN A 217 -25.19 -30.98 -20.90
C GLN A 217 -25.55 -31.05 -19.41
N ASP A 218 -26.60 -30.32 -19.07
CA ASP A 218 -27.42 -30.32 -17.86
C ASP A 218 -27.20 -31.43 -16.82
N ARG A 219 -27.07 -31.02 -15.55
CA ARG A 219 -27.54 -31.80 -14.41
C ARG A 219 -28.56 -31.00 -13.63
N LYS A 220 -29.80 -31.49 -13.63
CA LYS A 220 -30.93 -30.96 -12.86
C LYS A 220 -30.76 -31.26 -11.37
N HIS A 221 -31.38 -30.44 -10.52
CA HIS A 221 -31.70 -30.81 -9.14
C HIS A 221 -32.60 -32.05 -9.09
N PRO A 222 -32.52 -32.81 -7.99
CA PRO A 222 -33.69 -33.43 -7.37
C PRO A 222 -33.99 -32.82 -5.99
N ASP A 223 -35.27 -32.80 -5.61
CA ASP A 223 -35.75 -32.28 -4.32
C ASP A 223 -35.39 -33.19 -3.13
N ALA A 224 -35.29 -32.57 -1.95
CA ALA A 224 -35.29 -33.30 -0.68
C ALA A 224 -36.74 -33.45 -0.14
N ARG A 225 -37.24 -34.68 -0.02
CA ARG A 225 -38.42 -35.00 0.80
C ARG A 225 -38.19 -36.23 1.67
N LEU A 226 -38.86 -36.24 2.82
CA LEU A 226 -38.75 -37.21 3.91
C LEU A 226 -39.19 -38.62 3.50
N HIS A 227 -38.61 -39.65 4.12
CA HIS A 227 -39.35 -40.77 4.70
C HIS A 227 -38.54 -41.45 5.84
N ARG A 228 -39.23 -42.07 6.82
CA ARG A 228 -38.64 -42.79 7.96
C ARG A 228 -38.74 -44.32 7.79
N VAL A 229 -37.61 -45.04 7.78
CA VAL A 229 -37.42 -46.47 8.15
C VAL A 229 -35.95 -46.64 8.59
N GLY A 230 -35.53 -47.49 9.54
CA GLY A 230 -36.31 -48.24 10.55
C GLY A 230 -35.63 -49.50 11.09
N HIS A 231 -34.76 -49.37 12.12
CA HIS A 231 -34.14 -50.46 12.91
C HIS A 231 -33.16 -51.42 12.14
N PRO A 232 -32.45 -52.34 12.83
CA PRO A 232 -31.53 -52.10 13.97
C PRO A 232 -30.17 -52.85 13.82
N GLY A 233 -29.17 -52.55 14.67
CA GLY A 233 -27.92 -53.34 14.69
C GLY A 233 -26.87 -52.97 15.75
N LEU A 234 -26.87 -53.73 16.86
CA LEU A 234 -25.75 -54.08 17.75
C LEU A 234 -24.55 -53.11 17.92
N TRP A 235 -24.43 -52.55 19.14
CA TRP A 235 -23.17 -52.07 19.73
C TRP A 235 -23.02 -52.64 21.15
N HIS A 236 -21.81 -53.05 21.54
CA HIS A 236 -21.45 -53.33 22.94
C HIS A 236 -20.17 -52.56 23.33
N PRO A 237 -19.99 -52.20 24.62
CA PRO A 237 -19.11 -51.07 24.98
C PRO A 237 -17.71 -51.48 25.45
N VAL A 238 -16.74 -50.59 25.22
CA VAL A 238 -15.43 -50.60 25.90
C VAL A 238 -15.52 -49.77 27.20
N ARG A 239 -14.82 -50.22 28.24
CA ARG A 239 -14.94 -49.72 29.63
C ARG A 239 -14.20 -48.40 29.87
N ARG A 240 -14.73 -47.59 30.81
CA ARG A 240 -13.96 -46.60 31.58
C ARG A 240 -13.33 -47.26 32.82
N PRO A 241 -12.25 -46.69 33.36
CA PRO A 241 -11.95 -46.71 34.79
C PRO A 241 -12.38 -45.40 35.50
N ASP A 242 -12.83 -45.57 36.74
CA ASP A 242 -12.93 -44.56 37.82
C ASP A 242 -11.50 -44.28 38.39
N ARG A 243 -11.15 -43.30 39.26
CA ARG A 243 -11.86 -42.26 40.05
C ARG A 243 -10.84 -41.22 40.61
N LEU A 244 -11.33 -40.36 41.52
CA LEU A 244 -10.62 -39.43 42.43
C LEU A 244 -10.28 -38.06 41.83
N GLY A 245 -10.43 -36.92 42.55
CA GLY A 245 -10.87 -36.72 43.95
C GLY A 245 -11.64 -35.40 44.16
N LEU A 246 -12.16 -35.16 45.38
CA LEU A 246 -13.06 -34.03 45.68
C LEU A 246 -12.32 -32.78 46.21
N VAL A 247 -12.62 -31.61 45.62
CA VAL A 247 -12.87 -30.33 46.32
C VAL A 247 -13.88 -29.54 45.45
N GLY A 248 -14.91 -28.83 45.95
CA GLY A 248 -15.33 -28.67 47.34
C GLY A 248 -15.73 -27.24 47.75
N LEU A 249 -16.30 -26.42 46.85
CA LEU A 249 -16.67 -25.02 47.17
C LEU A 249 -18.09 -24.61 46.72
N ARG A 250 -18.66 -23.65 47.46
CA ARG A 250 -20.11 -23.40 47.56
C ARG A 250 -20.63 -22.42 46.51
N ARG A 251 -21.77 -22.74 45.88
CA ARG A 251 -22.66 -21.72 45.30
C ARG A 251 -23.26 -20.87 46.43
N ARG A 252 -23.30 -19.54 46.26
CA ARG A 252 -24.27 -18.68 46.94
C ARG A 252 -25.13 -17.98 45.88
N ARG A 253 -26.45 -18.13 45.99
CA ARG A 253 -27.41 -17.16 45.44
C ARG A 253 -27.56 -16.04 46.46
N LEU A 254 -27.79 -14.81 46.01
CA LEU A 254 -28.38 -13.74 46.79
C LEU A 254 -29.33 -12.94 45.89
N ASP A 255 -30.60 -13.30 45.96
CA ASP A 255 -31.66 -12.30 45.81
C ASP A 255 -31.72 -11.49 47.11
N THR A 256 -31.86 -10.16 47.01
CA THR A 256 -32.98 -9.40 47.61
C THR A 256 -32.85 -7.90 47.32
N ASP A 257 -33.87 -7.38 46.63
CA ASP A 257 -34.45 -6.02 46.73
C ASP A 257 -33.94 -5.10 47.87
N ARG A 258 -33.59 -3.85 47.52
CA ARG A 258 -33.88 -2.69 48.37
C ARG A 258 -34.07 -1.33 47.66
N ARG A 259 -35.34 -1.04 47.34
CA ARG A 259 -36.05 0.25 47.57
C ARG A 259 -35.40 1.61 47.16
N ARG A 260 -36.06 2.25 46.18
CA ARG A 260 -36.59 3.65 46.15
C ARG A 260 -35.73 4.82 46.72
N ARG A 261 -35.26 5.69 45.81
CA ARG A 261 -35.37 7.17 45.87
C ARG A 261 -35.81 7.63 44.47
N ARG A 262 -36.96 8.29 44.28
CA ARG A 262 -37.26 9.71 44.53
C ARG A 262 -36.37 10.68 43.75
N ASP A 263 -36.76 10.88 42.50
CA ASP A 263 -37.16 12.18 41.91
C ASP A 263 -36.42 13.44 42.40
N ASP A 264 -35.61 14.03 41.53
CA ASP A 264 -35.18 15.44 41.57
C ASP A 264 -35.09 15.97 40.13
N PRO A 265 -36.05 16.79 39.64
CA PRO A 265 -36.27 17.01 38.21
C PRO A 265 -35.69 18.33 37.65
N ASP A 266 -34.65 18.92 38.25
CA ASP A 266 -34.24 20.29 37.91
C ASP A 266 -32.73 20.50 37.63
N HIS A 267 -32.24 19.96 36.49
CA HIS A 267 -30.93 20.32 35.92
C HIS A 267 -30.87 20.16 34.37
N GLN A 268 -31.62 21.00 33.63
CA GLN A 268 -31.56 21.03 32.15
C GLN A 268 -30.29 21.71 31.61
N GLY A 269 -29.13 21.10 31.83
CA GLY A 269 -27.88 21.48 31.18
C GLY A 269 -27.86 21.05 29.71
N HIS A 270 -28.09 21.98 28.77
CA HIS A 270 -28.08 21.74 27.31
C HIS A 270 -26.68 21.41 26.75
N TYR A 271 -26.11 20.26 27.11
CA TYR A 271 -24.99 19.67 26.39
C TYR A 271 -25.49 18.97 25.12
N LEU A 272 -25.18 19.58 23.96
CA LEU A 272 -25.42 19.01 22.64
C LEU A 272 -24.56 17.74 22.45
N ARG A 273 -25.09 16.59 22.88
CA ARG A 273 -24.53 15.26 22.59
C ARG A 273 -24.40 15.09 21.07
N ARG A 274 -23.18 15.27 20.53
CA ARG A 274 -22.79 14.73 19.22
C ARG A 274 -22.66 13.20 19.31
N GLY A 275 -23.78 12.53 19.56
CA GLY A 275 -23.86 11.08 19.49
C GLY A 275 -23.51 10.64 18.08
N ARG A 276 -22.46 9.84 17.93
CA ARG A 276 -22.20 9.19 16.64
C ARG A 276 -23.33 8.20 16.40
N CYS A 277 -24.09 8.38 15.32
CA CYS A 277 -25.08 7.41 14.89
C CYS A 277 -24.39 6.04 14.75
N PRO A 278 -25.02 4.93 15.19
CA PRO A 278 -24.47 3.60 14.94
C PRO A 278 -24.36 3.41 13.42
N VAL A 279 -23.16 3.03 12.96
CA VAL A 279 -22.92 2.74 11.54
C VAL A 279 -23.80 1.55 11.16
N SER A 280 -24.78 1.78 10.27
CA SER A 280 -25.82 0.79 9.96
C SER A 280 -25.21 -0.54 9.51
N ALA A 281 -25.88 -1.66 9.81
CA ALA A 281 -25.48 -2.95 9.27
C ALA A 281 -25.53 -2.87 7.73
N GLY A 282 -24.37 -3.00 7.08
CA GLY A 282 -24.19 -2.84 5.64
C GLY A 282 -23.37 -1.63 5.19
N GLN A 283 -23.22 -0.56 5.98
CA GLN A 283 -22.42 0.61 5.55
C GLN A 283 -20.90 0.38 5.67
N THR A 284 -20.15 0.63 4.61
CA THR A 284 -18.69 0.38 4.57
C THR A 284 -17.89 1.38 5.41
N ASN A 285 -16.84 0.91 6.09
CA ASN A 285 -16.09 1.71 7.07
C ASN A 285 -14.85 2.41 6.46
N TYR A 286 -14.99 3.69 6.15
CA TYR A 286 -13.95 4.52 5.54
C TYR A 286 -13.00 5.20 6.53
N SER A 287 -13.11 4.96 7.83
CA SER A 287 -12.28 5.65 8.85
C SER A 287 -10.77 5.42 8.72
N ARG A 288 -10.35 4.31 8.08
CA ARG A 288 -8.95 4.04 7.73
C ARG A 288 -8.48 4.92 6.55
N PRO A 289 -9.02 4.80 5.32
CA PRO A 289 -8.59 5.62 4.18
C PRO A 289 -8.87 7.12 4.35
N LEU A 290 -9.94 7.53 5.06
CA LEU A 290 -10.18 8.95 5.35
C LEU A 290 -9.05 9.55 6.22
N ARG A 291 -8.46 8.78 7.14
CA ARG A 291 -7.34 9.27 7.97
C ARG A 291 -6.06 9.49 7.16
N VAL A 292 -5.72 8.54 6.29
CA VAL A 292 -4.59 8.68 5.34
C VAL A 292 -4.77 9.92 4.49
N ALA A 293 -5.97 10.10 3.93
CA ALA A 293 -6.30 11.24 3.09
C ALA A 293 -6.33 12.57 3.87
N ALA A 294 -6.82 12.58 5.11
CA ALA A 294 -6.82 13.76 5.99
C ALA A 294 -5.39 14.19 6.33
N GLY A 295 -4.51 13.24 6.69
CA GLY A 295 -3.09 13.49 6.89
C GLY A 295 -2.38 13.99 5.61
N SER A 296 -2.78 13.49 4.44
CA SER A 296 -2.16 13.88 3.15
C SER A 296 -2.65 15.25 2.64
N SER A 297 -3.86 15.68 2.99
CA SER A 297 -4.44 16.96 2.53
C SER A 297 -4.51 18.07 3.60
N GLY A 298 -4.17 17.78 4.86
CA GLY A 298 -4.36 18.72 5.98
C GLY A 298 -5.81 19.13 6.21
N THR A 299 -6.78 18.31 5.79
CA THR A 299 -8.22 18.58 5.86
C THR A 299 -8.86 17.67 6.92
N ASP A 300 -9.90 18.14 7.63
CA ASP A 300 -10.64 17.30 8.58
C ASP A 300 -11.29 16.07 7.91
N GLU A 301 -11.40 14.94 8.62
CA GLU A 301 -11.99 13.70 8.11
C GLU A 301 -13.45 13.90 7.60
N ALA A 302 -14.22 14.83 8.15
CA ALA A 302 -15.60 15.11 7.75
C ALA A 302 -15.70 15.94 6.45
N ASP A 303 -14.99 17.06 6.35
CA ASP A 303 -14.98 17.90 5.15
C ASP A 303 -14.38 17.14 3.96
N LEU A 304 -13.33 16.37 4.22
CA LEU A 304 -12.73 15.45 3.26
C LEU A 304 -13.72 14.38 2.79
N LYS A 305 -14.51 13.78 3.69
CA LYS A 305 -15.54 12.81 3.32
C LYS A 305 -16.56 13.44 2.37
N VAL A 306 -17.04 14.66 2.67
CA VAL A 306 -17.97 15.39 1.80
C VAL A 306 -17.33 15.71 0.44
N ARG A 307 -16.06 16.13 0.38
CA ARG A 307 -15.33 16.33 -0.88
C ARG A 307 -15.26 15.05 -1.71
N LEU A 308 -14.90 13.93 -1.10
CA LEU A 308 -14.76 12.65 -1.80
C LEU A 308 -16.11 12.13 -2.29
N GLU A 309 -17.18 12.25 -1.50
CA GLU A 309 -18.54 11.84 -1.89
C GLU A 309 -19.14 12.69 -3.02
N ASN A 310 -18.57 13.88 -3.28
CA ASN A 310 -18.87 14.72 -4.44
C ASN A 310 -17.80 14.61 -5.56
N SER A 311 -16.80 13.74 -5.42
CA SER A 311 -15.75 13.55 -6.43
C SER A 311 -16.11 12.42 -7.40
N THR A 312 -16.18 12.76 -8.69
CA THR A 312 -16.50 11.83 -9.78
C THR A 312 -15.24 11.33 -10.46
N VAL A 313 -14.99 10.02 -10.34
CA VAL A 313 -13.88 9.33 -11.02
C VAL A 313 -14.43 8.52 -12.19
N LEU A 314 -13.94 8.81 -13.40
CA LEU A 314 -14.25 8.06 -14.62
C LEU A 314 -13.09 7.11 -14.94
N VAL A 315 -13.38 5.82 -15.00
CA VAL A 315 -12.47 4.77 -15.47
C VAL A 315 -12.81 4.42 -16.92
N THR A 316 -11.76 4.27 -17.73
CA THR A 316 -11.80 3.78 -19.13
C THR A 316 -10.64 2.81 -19.34
N ALA A 317 -10.67 2.00 -20.40
CA ALA A 317 -9.55 1.12 -20.72
C ALA A 317 -9.52 0.67 -22.18
N ASP A 318 -8.34 0.35 -22.67
CA ASP A 318 -8.13 -0.44 -23.88
C ASP A 318 -8.15 -1.93 -23.49
N PRO A 319 -9.16 -2.74 -23.85
CA PRO A 319 -9.23 -4.15 -23.42
C PRO A 319 -8.10 -5.02 -23.96
N ALA A 320 -7.46 -4.61 -25.06
CA ALA A 320 -6.32 -5.27 -25.68
C ALA A 320 -4.97 -4.92 -25.02
N ALA A 321 -4.91 -3.92 -24.13
CA ALA A 321 -3.68 -3.54 -23.47
C ALA A 321 -3.20 -4.63 -22.47
N PRO A 322 -1.88 -4.85 -22.30
CA PRO A 322 -1.39 -5.94 -21.47
C PRO A 322 -1.90 -5.85 -20.02
N MET A 323 -2.51 -6.95 -19.57
CA MET A 323 -3.13 -7.09 -18.24
C MET A 323 -4.18 -6.02 -17.90
N ALA A 324 -4.87 -5.46 -18.90
CA ALA A 324 -5.93 -4.47 -18.69
C ALA A 324 -7.01 -4.95 -17.70
N ALA A 325 -7.44 -6.21 -17.77
CA ALA A 325 -8.44 -6.79 -16.86
C ALA A 325 -7.97 -6.80 -15.39
N THR A 326 -6.77 -7.30 -15.11
CA THR A 326 -6.18 -7.32 -13.75
C THR A 326 -5.92 -5.91 -13.22
N THR A 327 -5.42 -5.01 -14.09
CA THR A 327 -5.21 -3.60 -13.76
C THR A 327 -6.53 -2.90 -13.40
N LEU A 328 -7.61 -3.16 -14.16
CA LEU A 328 -8.97 -2.68 -13.88
C LEU A 328 -9.52 -3.23 -12.57
N ARG A 329 -9.36 -4.53 -12.28
CA ARG A 329 -9.81 -5.15 -11.01
C ARG A 329 -9.21 -4.41 -9.80
N VAL A 330 -7.88 -4.22 -9.81
CA VAL A 330 -7.17 -3.53 -8.74
C VAL A 330 -7.58 -2.06 -8.63
N LEU A 331 -7.64 -1.35 -9.75
CA LEU A 331 -8.03 0.07 -9.78
C LEU A 331 -9.47 0.27 -9.28
N VAL A 332 -10.44 -0.49 -9.79
CA VAL A 332 -11.86 -0.40 -9.37
C VAL A 332 -12.03 -0.77 -7.91
N ALA A 333 -11.40 -1.86 -7.44
CA ALA A 333 -11.45 -2.27 -6.05
C ALA A 333 -10.87 -1.20 -5.12
N ASN A 334 -9.69 -0.66 -5.43
CA ASN A 334 -9.07 0.38 -4.61
C ASN A 334 -9.86 1.70 -4.62
N LEU A 335 -10.41 2.11 -5.76
CA LEU A 335 -11.24 3.31 -5.83
C LEU A 335 -12.55 3.14 -5.04
N ARG A 336 -13.13 1.93 -4.98
CA ARG A 336 -14.29 1.63 -4.12
C ARG A 336 -13.98 1.65 -2.62
N ARG A 337 -12.71 1.43 -2.25
CA ARG A 337 -12.19 1.62 -0.89
C ARG A 337 -12.02 3.12 -0.53
N LEU A 338 -12.27 4.04 -1.46
CA LEU A 338 -12.55 5.46 -1.19
C LEU A 338 -14.06 5.75 -1.33
N PRO A 339 -14.63 6.74 -0.61
CA PRO A 339 -16.04 7.05 -0.68
C PRO A 339 -16.41 7.92 -1.91
N VAL A 340 -15.86 7.61 -3.09
CA VAL A 340 -16.02 8.40 -4.35
C VAL A 340 -17.19 7.93 -5.23
N GLN A 341 -17.64 8.79 -6.13
CA GLN A 341 -18.57 8.41 -7.21
C GLN A 341 -17.77 7.81 -8.37
N LEU A 342 -17.77 6.49 -8.49
CA LEU A 342 -16.99 5.76 -9.49
C LEU A 342 -17.86 5.37 -10.69
N TYR A 343 -17.43 5.82 -11.87
CA TYR A 343 -18.02 5.52 -13.17
C TYR A 343 -17.07 4.66 -14.00
N LEU A 344 -17.63 3.74 -14.78
CA LEU A 344 -16.92 2.96 -15.79
C LEU A 344 -17.58 3.24 -17.14
N ASP A 345 -16.80 3.66 -18.12
CA ASP A 345 -17.26 3.78 -19.51
C ASP A 345 -16.65 2.63 -20.34
N PRO A 346 -17.44 1.58 -20.65
CA PRO A 346 -16.97 0.43 -21.42
C PRO A 346 -16.50 0.77 -22.84
N SER A 347 -16.85 1.94 -23.38
CA SER A 347 -16.54 2.38 -24.74
C SER A 347 -15.54 3.55 -24.78
N GLY A 348 -14.76 3.72 -23.70
CA GLY A 348 -13.84 4.84 -23.52
C GLY A 348 -12.38 4.62 -23.92
N GLY A 349 -12.04 3.45 -24.48
CA GLY A 349 -10.73 3.14 -25.10
C GLY A 349 -10.88 2.86 -26.60
N GLU A 350 -9.87 2.23 -27.21
CA GLU A 350 -9.90 1.82 -28.63
C GLU A 350 -10.98 0.78 -28.94
N ASP A 351 -11.19 -0.16 -28.02
CA ASP A 351 -12.16 -1.25 -28.13
C ASP A 351 -13.13 -1.24 -26.94
N ARG A 352 -14.31 -1.86 -27.11
CA ARG A 352 -15.31 -1.95 -26.04
C ARG A 352 -14.97 -3.05 -25.04
N LEU A 353 -14.98 -2.73 -23.74
CA LEU A 353 -14.85 -3.72 -22.66
C LEU A 353 -15.94 -4.80 -22.76
N GLY A 354 -15.52 -6.06 -22.72
CA GLY A 354 -16.42 -7.22 -22.78
C GLY A 354 -17.39 -7.26 -21.59
N PRO A 355 -18.68 -7.60 -21.81
CA PRO A 355 -19.72 -7.50 -20.77
C PRO A 355 -19.47 -8.40 -19.55
N GLY A 356 -18.78 -9.53 -19.73
CA GLY A 356 -18.38 -10.40 -18.62
C GLY A 356 -17.44 -9.72 -17.62
N LEU A 357 -16.47 -8.94 -18.11
CA LEU A 357 -15.54 -8.16 -17.28
C LEU A 357 -16.25 -6.97 -16.63
N VAL A 358 -17.14 -6.28 -17.35
CA VAL A 358 -17.95 -5.20 -16.78
C VAL A 358 -18.76 -5.72 -15.59
N ALA A 359 -19.49 -6.82 -15.76
CA ALA A 359 -20.27 -7.46 -14.69
C ALA A 359 -19.40 -8.00 -13.54
N GLU A 360 -18.15 -8.37 -13.81
CA GLU A 360 -17.19 -8.75 -12.78
C GLU A 360 -16.76 -7.54 -11.92
N LEU A 361 -16.45 -6.41 -12.56
CA LEU A 361 -16.09 -5.15 -11.89
C LEU A 361 -17.27 -4.56 -11.12
N GLU A 362 -18.50 -4.74 -11.59
CA GLU A 362 -19.73 -4.41 -10.86
C GLU A 362 -19.86 -5.23 -9.57
N ARG A 363 -19.68 -6.56 -9.63
CA ARG A 363 -19.71 -7.44 -8.45
C ARG A 363 -18.59 -7.12 -7.46
N LEU A 364 -17.37 -6.90 -7.95
CA LEU A 364 -16.20 -6.53 -7.15
C LEU A 364 -16.37 -5.18 -6.44
N ALA A 365 -17.03 -4.21 -7.09
CA ALA A 365 -17.40 -2.96 -6.42
C ALA A 365 -18.48 -3.19 -5.35
N ALA A 366 -19.49 -4.01 -5.64
CA ALA A 366 -20.60 -4.26 -4.72
C ALA A 366 -20.22 -5.09 -3.47
N SER A 367 -19.22 -5.98 -3.56
CA SER A 367 -18.74 -6.74 -2.38
C SER A 367 -17.92 -5.88 -1.41
N ILE A 368 -17.27 -4.81 -1.93
CA ILE A 368 -16.51 -3.84 -1.13
C ILE A 368 -17.41 -2.76 -0.53
N ASP A 369 -18.34 -2.17 -1.29
CA ASP A 369 -19.33 -1.20 -0.79
C ASP A 369 -20.67 -1.28 -1.55
N GLY A 370 -21.50 -2.28 -1.21
CA GLY A 370 -22.81 -2.49 -1.84
C GLY A 370 -23.78 -1.31 -1.71
N ALA A 371 -23.53 -0.37 -0.79
CA ALA A 371 -24.29 0.88 -0.67
C ALA A 371 -23.99 1.91 -1.79
N ARG A 372 -22.88 1.75 -2.52
CA ARG A 372 -22.56 2.55 -3.72
C ARG A 372 -22.03 1.64 -4.82
N GLN A 373 -22.89 1.36 -5.79
CA GLN A 373 -22.52 0.61 -6.99
C GLN A 373 -21.57 1.42 -7.90
N ILE A 374 -21.06 0.79 -8.95
CA ILE A 374 -20.36 1.46 -10.05
C ILE A 374 -21.38 1.86 -11.11
N VAL A 375 -21.25 3.05 -11.69
CA VAL A 375 -22.18 3.51 -12.73
C VAL A 375 -21.55 3.21 -14.09
N VAL A 376 -22.18 2.31 -14.86
CA VAL A 376 -21.68 1.89 -16.18
C VAL A 376 -22.14 2.87 -17.26
N SER A 377 -21.61 4.10 -17.20
CA SER A 377 -21.81 5.15 -18.19
C SER A 377 -20.71 6.22 -18.11
N ARG A 378 -20.69 7.13 -19.10
CA ARG A 378 -19.90 8.37 -19.02
C ARG A 378 -20.73 9.47 -18.33
N PRO A 379 -20.25 10.07 -17.22
CA PRO A 379 -20.95 11.19 -16.59
C PRO A 379 -20.74 12.51 -17.34
N GLU A 380 -21.66 13.45 -17.17
CA GLU A 380 -21.55 14.81 -17.73
C GLU A 380 -20.36 15.61 -17.17
N ARG A 381 -19.95 15.31 -15.94
CA ARG A 381 -18.87 15.99 -15.22
C ARG A 381 -17.94 14.97 -14.58
N VAL A 382 -16.64 15.17 -14.76
CA VAL A 382 -15.58 14.29 -14.27
C VAL A 382 -14.59 15.10 -13.44
N THR A 383 -14.32 14.67 -12.21
CA THR A 383 -13.25 15.23 -11.37
C THR A 383 -11.89 14.67 -11.80
N VAL A 384 -11.82 13.35 -12.05
CA VAL A 384 -10.62 12.66 -12.56
C VAL A 384 -11.01 11.60 -13.59
N HIS A 385 -10.48 11.70 -14.81
CA HIS A 385 -10.52 10.63 -15.81
C HIS A 385 -9.20 9.86 -15.74
N VAL A 386 -9.29 8.55 -15.49
CA VAL A 386 -8.17 7.61 -15.50
C VAL A 386 -8.37 6.56 -16.59
N HIS A 387 -7.28 6.14 -17.21
CA HIS A 387 -7.31 5.17 -18.30
C HIS A 387 -6.30 4.03 -18.08
N VAL A 388 -6.75 2.79 -18.34
CA VAL A 388 -5.91 1.58 -18.34
C VAL A 388 -5.63 1.19 -19.79
N GLY A 389 -4.43 1.46 -20.27
CA GLY A 389 -4.08 1.35 -21.68
C GLY A 389 -3.19 2.48 -22.16
N THR A 390 -3.05 2.60 -23.48
CA THR A 390 -2.08 3.48 -24.15
C THR A 390 -2.73 4.53 -25.06
N SER A 391 -4.01 4.39 -25.40
CA SER A 391 -4.68 5.23 -26.40
C SER A 391 -5.16 6.60 -25.90
N SER A 392 -5.65 6.66 -24.65
CA SER A 392 -6.54 7.74 -24.20
C SER A 392 -5.82 9.02 -23.76
N THR A 393 -5.20 9.71 -24.72
CA THR A 393 -4.48 10.99 -24.54
C THR A 393 -5.30 12.10 -23.84
N SER A 394 -6.61 11.96 -23.70
CA SER A 394 -7.51 12.90 -23.01
C SER A 394 -7.59 12.73 -21.48
N ALA A 395 -7.27 11.55 -20.93
CA ALA A 395 -7.34 11.27 -19.50
C ALA A 395 -6.32 12.10 -18.70
N GLN A 396 -6.57 12.38 -17.41
CA GLN A 396 -5.58 13.04 -16.54
C GLN A 396 -4.31 12.18 -16.42
N VAL A 397 -4.49 10.86 -16.29
CA VAL A 397 -3.41 9.86 -16.23
C VAL A 397 -3.83 8.57 -16.94
N CYS A 398 -2.91 8.01 -17.71
CA CYS A 398 -2.99 6.68 -18.30
C CYS A 398 -1.95 5.76 -17.65
N GLY A 399 -2.21 4.45 -17.62
CA GLY A 399 -1.22 3.47 -17.17
C GLY A 399 -1.44 2.07 -17.72
N VAL A 400 -0.35 1.33 -17.87
CA VAL A 400 -0.33 -0.01 -18.48
C VAL A 400 0.79 -0.87 -17.87
N ALA A 401 0.63 -2.20 -17.89
CA ALA A 401 1.68 -3.12 -17.49
C ALA A 401 2.69 -3.34 -18.64
N ASP A 402 3.97 -3.43 -18.29
CA ASP A 402 5.06 -3.77 -19.22
C ASP A 402 5.99 -4.78 -18.53
N GLY A 403 5.87 -6.06 -18.90
CA GLY A 403 6.43 -7.17 -18.14
C GLY A 403 5.94 -7.15 -16.68
N HIS A 404 6.88 -7.23 -15.73
CA HIS A 404 6.60 -7.07 -14.29
C HIS A 404 6.44 -5.62 -13.82
N GLY A 405 6.68 -4.65 -14.71
CA GLY A 405 6.59 -3.24 -14.39
C GLY A 405 5.28 -2.59 -14.80
N ALA A 406 5.19 -1.31 -14.46
CA ALA A 406 4.14 -0.40 -14.88
C ALA A 406 4.75 0.81 -15.59
N ARG A 407 4.07 1.30 -16.62
CA ARG A 407 4.31 2.61 -17.24
C ARG A 407 3.09 3.49 -16.99
N LEU A 408 3.29 4.71 -16.48
CA LEU A 408 2.26 5.72 -16.27
C LEU A 408 2.58 6.99 -17.08
N ARG A 409 1.56 7.62 -17.68
CA ARG A 409 1.71 8.85 -18.47
C ARG A 409 0.66 9.91 -18.10
N PRO A 410 1.06 11.17 -17.89
CA PRO A 410 0.12 12.29 -17.80
C PRO A 410 -0.58 12.55 -19.14
N LYS A 411 -1.72 13.26 -19.07
CA LYS A 411 -2.47 13.78 -20.21
C LYS A 411 -1.58 14.30 -21.34
N GLY A 412 -1.83 13.83 -22.57
CA GLY A 412 -1.13 14.28 -23.77
C GLY A 412 0.31 13.79 -23.95
N VAL A 413 0.86 12.98 -23.03
CA VAL A 413 2.19 12.35 -23.22
C VAL A 413 2.03 10.92 -23.73
N ALA A 414 2.66 10.62 -24.86
CA ALA A 414 2.63 9.30 -25.46
C ALA A 414 3.40 8.25 -24.64
N PHE A 415 3.01 6.98 -24.80
CA PHE A 415 3.80 5.85 -24.34
C PHE A 415 4.93 5.53 -25.33
N PRO A 416 6.11 5.07 -24.86
CA PRO A 416 7.04 4.33 -25.70
C PRO A 416 6.42 2.97 -26.08
N PRO A 417 6.96 2.26 -27.09
CA PRO A 417 6.63 0.86 -27.32
C PRO A 417 6.85 0.04 -26.02
N LEU A 418 5.88 -0.81 -25.68
CA LEU A 418 6.00 -1.73 -24.57
C LEU A 418 7.03 -2.82 -24.92
N LEU A 419 7.84 -3.23 -23.95
CA LEU A 419 8.95 -4.16 -24.17
C LEU A 419 8.51 -5.62 -24.04
N GLN A 420 7.48 -5.90 -23.24
CA GLN A 420 7.01 -7.23 -22.89
C GLN A 420 5.48 -7.29 -22.78
N PRO A 421 4.85 -8.46 -22.98
CA PRO A 421 3.52 -8.69 -22.44
C PRO A 421 3.56 -8.53 -20.91
N GLY A 422 2.72 -7.64 -20.38
CA GLY A 422 2.55 -7.44 -18.94
C GLY A 422 2.16 -8.71 -18.20
N THR A 423 2.55 -8.80 -16.93
CA THR A 423 2.25 -9.93 -16.03
C THR A 423 1.29 -9.51 -14.91
N GLY A 424 0.79 -10.47 -14.11
CA GLY A 424 -0.05 -10.17 -12.94
C GLY A 424 0.57 -9.13 -11.99
N LEU A 425 1.87 -9.25 -11.73
CA LEU A 425 2.65 -8.28 -10.95
C LEU A 425 2.64 -6.88 -11.58
N GLY A 426 2.89 -6.77 -12.89
CA GLY A 426 2.84 -5.49 -13.60
C GLY A 426 1.45 -4.87 -13.61
N GLY A 427 0.39 -5.67 -13.79
CA GLY A 427 -0.99 -5.21 -13.78
C GLY A 427 -1.46 -4.72 -12.40
N ILE A 428 -1.11 -5.44 -11.33
CA ILE A 428 -1.41 -5.01 -9.95
C ILE A 428 -0.65 -3.73 -9.61
N LEU A 429 0.64 -3.65 -9.98
CA LEU A 429 1.46 -2.47 -9.77
C LEU A 429 0.90 -1.24 -10.53
N ALA A 430 0.51 -1.41 -11.80
CA ALA A 430 -0.11 -0.35 -12.60
C ALA A 430 -1.43 0.13 -11.97
N GLY A 431 -2.29 -0.79 -11.53
CA GLY A 431 -3.55 -0.45 -10.87
C GLY A 431 -3.35 0.28 -9.53
N ALA A 432 -2.35 -0.13 -8.75
CA ALA A 432 -1.97 0.52 -7.50
C ALA A 432 -1.39 1.93 -7.72
N MET A 433 -0.48 2.11 -8.69
CA MET A 433 0.08 3.42 -9.04
C MET A 433 -0.98 4.36 -9.62
N LEU A 434 -1.85 3.87 -10.51
CA LEU A 434 -2.99 4.66 -11.01
C LEU A 434 -3.94 5.09 -9.88
N THR A 435 -4.16 4.21 -8.87
CA THR A 435 -4.91 4.60 -7.67
C THR A 435 -4.21 5.75 -6.94
N ALA A 436 -2.89 5.72 -6.78
CA ALA A 436 -2.14 6.77 -6.10
C ALA A 436 -2.28 8.14 -6.81
N GLU A 437 -2.22 8.18 -8.14
CA GLU A 437 -2.42 9.42 -8.90
C GLU A 437 -3.87 9.95 -8.80
N VAL A 438 -4.87 9.07 -8.87
CA VAL A 438 -6.27 9.48 -8.64
C VAL A 438 -6.45 9.99 -7.21
N PHE A 439 -5.88 9.32 -6.21
CA PHE A 439 -5.91 9.71 -4.81
C PHE A 439 -5.35 11.11 -4.61
N LYS A 440 -4.16 11.43 -5.13
CA LYS A 440 -3.56 12.78 -5.08
C LYS A 440 -4.53 13.88 -5.52
N LEU A 441 -5.31 13.60 -6.57
CA LEU A 441 -6.25 14.54 -7.18
C LEU A 441 -7.56 14.67 -6.40
N VAL A 442 -8.26 13.57 -6.07
CA VAL A 442 -9.56 13.63 -5.38
C VAL A 442 -9.44 14.03 -3.89
N VAL A 443 -8.33 13.65 -3.25
CA VAL A 443 -8.02 14.06 -1.87
C VAL A 443 -7.51 15.51 -1.82
N GLY A 444 -7.03 16.06 -2.94
CA GLY A 444 -6.38 17.38 -2.94
C GLY A 444 -5.13 17.40 -2.07
N VAL A 445 -4.25 16.41 -2.26
CA VAL A 445 -3.01 16.25 -1.48
C VAL A 445 -2.13 17.50 -1.61
N LEU A 446 -1.61 17.95 -0.47
CA LEU A 446 -0.78 19.16 -0.37
C LEU A 446 0.44 19.05 -1.31
N PRO A 447 0.84 20.13 -2.02
CA PRO A 447 1.94 20.05 -3.00
C PRO A 447 3.25 19.51 -2.44
N GLU A 448 3.57 19.82 -1.18
CA GLU A 448 4.74 19.33 -0.45
C GLU A 448 4.60 17.90 0.09
N ARG A 449 3.44 17.27 -0.05
CA ARG A 449 3.14 15.87 0.33
C ARG A 449 2.91 14.95 -0.88
N ARG A 450 3.33 15.38 -2.08
CA ARG A 450 3.33 14.52 -3.29
C ARG A 450 4.38 14.91 -4.31
N GLY A 451 4.78 13.93 -5.12
CA GLY A 451 5.49 14.17 -6.36
C GLY A 451 4.56 14.73 -7.46
N PRO A 452 5.09 15.48 -8.43
CA PRO A 452 4.34 15.89 -9.62
C PRO A 452 3.95 14.68 -10.45
N LEU A 453 2.82 14.75 -11.16
CA LEU A 453 2.45 13.73 -12.15
C LEU A 453 3.35 13.89 -13.38
N VAL A 454 4.32 13.00 -13.50
CA VAL A 454 5.31 12.92 -14.60
C VAL A 454 5.24 11.55 -15.27
N PRO A 455 5.83 11.35 -16.47
CA PRO A 455 6.07 10.01 -17.00
C PRO A 455 6.86 9.18 -15.99
N LEU A 456 6.33 8.01 -15.64
CA LEU A 456 6.93 7.10 -14.66
C LEU A 456 6.98 5.70 -15.28
N ASP A 457 8.16 5.10 -15.31
CA ASP A 457 8.40 3.73 -15.76
C ASP A 457 9.12 2.99 -14.65
N PHE A 458 8.49 1.96 -14.06
CA PHE A 458 9.04 1.25 -12.91
C PHE A 458 8.73 -0.25 -12.94
N CYS A 459 9.74 -1.08 -12.67
CA CYS A 459 9.63 -2.51 -12.47
C CYS A 459 10.25 -2.91 -11.11
N PRO A 460 9.55 -3.66 -10.25
CA PRO A 460 10.03 -4.00 -8.91
C PRO A 460 11.09 -5.11 -8.91
N VAL A 461 11.27 -5.79 -10.06
CA VAL A 461 12.32 -6.80 -10.28
C VAL A 461 13.65 -6.12 -10.61
N THR A 462 13.65 -5.14 -11.53
CA THR A 462 14.85 -4.39 -11.96
C THR A 462 15.18 -3.21 -11.04
N LEU A 463 14.17 -2.67 -10.34
CA LEU A 463 14.19 -1.46 -9.50
C LEU A 463 14.43 -0.15 -10.27
N GLY A 464 14.34 -0.21 -11.60
CA GLY A 464 14.34 0.93 -12.50
C GLY A 464 13.24 0.74 -13.54
N GLU A 465 13.50 1.09 -14.78
CA GLU A 465 12.57 0.85 -15.89
C GLU A 465 12.30 -0.66 -16.11
N PRO A 466 11.18 -1.03 -16.75
CA PRO A 466 10.95 -2.38 -17.27
C PRO A 466 12.07 -2.82 -18.23
N ASP A 467 12.46 -4.09 -18.17
CA ASP A 467 13.41 -4.70 -19.10
C ASP A 467 12.69 -5.48 -20.21
N SER A 468 13.47 -5.98 -21.18
CA SER A 468 12.98 -6.78 -22.31
C SER A 468 12.92 -8.29 -22.03
N VAL A 469 13.02 -8.71 -20.76
CA VAL A 469 13.07 -10.13 -20.37
C VAL A 469 12.33 -10.38 -19.05
N SER A 470 11.02 -10.58 -19.14
CA SER A 470 10.21 -10.96 -17.98
C SER A 470 10.62 -12.34 -17.45
N ARG A 471 11.08 -12.40 -16.19
CA ARG A 471 11.52 -13.65 -15.52
C ARG A 471 10.34 -14.37 -14.88
N PRO A 472 10.14 -15.68 -15.05
CA PRO A 472 9.07 -16.39 -14.35
C PRO A 472 9.30 -16.36 -12.83
N LEU A 473 8.20 -16.43 -12.07
CA LEU A 473 8.26 -16.68 -10.64
C LEU A 473 8.75 -18.12 -10.41
N PRO A 474 9.81 -18.37 -9.62
CA PRO A 474 10.20 -19.74 -9.27
C PRO A 474 9.13 -20.38 -8.37
N PRO A 475 8.88 -21.70 -8.48
CA PRO A 475 7.96 -22.41 -7.60
C PRO A 475 8.28 -22.19 -6.12
N LEU A 476 7.24 -21.99 -5.31
CA LEU A 476 7.37 -21.76 -3.88
C LEU A 476 7.86 -23.04 -3.21
N LYS A 477 9.08 -23.00 -2.67
CA LYS A 477 9.65 -24.10 -1.88
C LYS A 477 10.10 -23.55 -0.53
N ASP A 478 9.80 -24.30 0.54
CA ASP A 478 10.17 -24.01 1.92
C ASP A 478 9.94 -22.53 2.29
N THR A 479 8.78 -22.00 1.87
CA THR A 479 8.42 -20.58 1.98
C THR A 479 7.33 -20.39 3.02
N ALA A 480 7.47 -19.36 3.86
CA ALA A 480 6.43 -18.92 4.77
C ALA A 480 6.05 -17.45 4.52
N LEU A 481 4.76 -17.14 4.49
CA LEU A 481 4.22 -15.78 4.53
C LEU A 481 3.79 -15.48 5.96
N ILE A 482 4.46 -14.53 6.61
CA ILE A 482 4.21 -14.14 8.00
C ILE A 482 3.51 -12.78 8.01
N GLY A 483 2.25 -12.77 8.46
CA GLY A 483 1.33 -11.64 8.39
C GLY A 483 0.40 -11.72 7.18
N GLY A 484 -0.86 -12.07 7.41
CA GLY A 484 -1.96 -12.04 6.43
C GLY A 484 -2.55 -10.63 6.23
N GLY A 485 -1.77 -9.59 6.48
CA GLY A 485 -2.22 -8.20 6.56
C GLY A 485 -2.60 -7.55 5.22
N ALA A 486 -2.59 -6.21 5.17
CA ALA A 486 -2.81 -5.48 3.92
C ALA A 486 -1.76 -5.84 2.86
N ILE A 487 -0.50 -6.00 3.28
CA ILE A 487 0.61 -6.47 2.44
C ILE A 487 0.46 -7.96 2.15
N GLY A 488 0.15 -8.80 3.15
CA GLY A 488 0.02 -10.26 2.97
C GLY A 488 -1.07 -10.66 1.98
N THR A 489 -2.25 -10.04 2.08
CA THR A 489 -3.32 -10.22 1.08
C THR A 489 -2.95 -9.67 -0.29
N ALA A 490 -2.12 -8.62 -0.39
CA ALA A 490 -1.60 -8.15 -1.67
C ALA A 490 -0.54 -9.10 -2.27
N ILE A 491 0.33 -9.70 -1.45
CA ILE A 491 1.28 -10.75 -1.87
C ILE A 491 0.49 -11.95 -2.42
N ALA A 492 -0.53 -12.42 -1.70
CA ALA A 492 -1.39 -13.51 -2.16
C ALA A 492 -2.10 -13.18 -3.49
N LEU A 493 -2.64 -11.96 -3.65
CA LEU A 493 -3.21 -11.50 -4.92
C LEU A 493 -2.18 -11.52 -6.07
N ILE A 494 -0.94 -11.08 -5.82
CA ILE A 494 0.14 -11.14 -6.83
C ILE A 494 0.50 -12.58 -7.18
N LEU A 495 0.67 -13.45 -6.18
CA LEU A 495 0.98 -14.87 -6.40
C LEU A 495 -0.12 -15.57 -7.23
N ARG A 496 -1.40 -15.24 -6.98
CA ARG A 496 -2.53 -15.73 -7.78
C ARG A 496 -2.46 -15.26 -9.24
N GLU A 497 -2.27 -13.97 -9.50
CA GLU A 497 -2.19 -13.42 -10.87
C GLU A 497 -0.85 -13.73 -11.58
N LEU A 498 0.12 -14.34 -10.88
CA LEU A 498 1.33 -14.95 -11.45
C LEU A 498 1.22 -16.48 -11.59
N GLU A 499 0.04 -17.07 -11.33
CA GLU A 499 -0.23 -18.51 -11.38
C GLU A 499 0.75 -19.36 -10.54
N ALA A 500 1.16 -18.84 -9.36
CA ALA A 500 2.20 -19.44 -8.52
C ALA A 500 1.91 -20.91 -8.15
N GLU A 501 2.96 -21.73 -8.22
CA GLU A 501 2.95 -23.14 -7.84
C GLU A 501 3.80 -23.41 -6.58
N GLY A 502 3.66 -24.60 -6.00
CA GLY A 502 4.53 -25.10 -4.93
C GLY A 502 3.84 -25.17 -3.56
N ALA A 503 4.56 -24.87 -2.49
CA ALA A 503 4.07 -24.91 -1.11
C ALA A 503 4.38 -23.62 -0.33
N LEU A 504 3.43 -23.20 0.50
CA LEU A 504 3.50 -21.96 1.27
C LEU A 504 2.83 -22.12 2.63
N THR A 505 3.56 -21.99 3.73
CA THR A 505 2.94 -21.84 5.06
C THR A 505 2.50 -20.39 5.27
N VAL A 506 1.31 -20.16 5.83
CA VAL A 506 0.77 -18.80 6.05
C VAL A 506 0.44 -18.62 7.53
N VAL A 507 1.09 -17.65 8.17
CA VAL A 507 1.04 -17.41 9.62
C VAL A 507 0.38 -16.05 9.91
N ASP A 508 -0.78 -16.05 10.57
CA ASP A 508 -1.43 -14.85 11.13
C ASP A 508 -2.44 -15.29 12.22
N PRO A 509 -2.46 -14.64 13.41
CA PRO A 509 -3.37 -15.02 14.49
C PRO A 509 -4.79 -14.43 14.33
N GLU A 510 -4.97 -13.40 13.50
CA GLU A 510 -6.18 -12.58 13.50
C GLU A 510 -7.26 -13.09 12.54
N THR A 511 -8.46 -12.54 12.73
CA THR A 511 -9.61 -12.68 11.82
C THR A 511 -9.72 -11.47 10.88
N TYR A 512 -10.43 -11.64 9.77
CA TYR A 512 -10.72 -10.57 8.83
C TYR A 512 -11.95 -9.78 9.31
N ASP A 513 -11.79 -8.47 9.48
CA ASP A 513 -12.79 -7.61 10.10
C ASP A 513 -13.30 -6.50 9.16
N ARG A 514 -14.41 -5.86 9.53
CA ARG A 514 -15.08 -4.82 8.73
C ARG A 514 -14.19 -3.60 8.36
N PRO A 515 -13.18 -3.18 9.14
CA PRO A 515 -12.20 -2.18 8.71
C PRO A 515 -11.13 -2.70 7.73
N ASN A 516 -10.99 -4.01 7.54
CA ASN A 516 -10.04 -4.59 6.57
C ASN A 516 -10.54 -4.47 5.13
N VAL A 517 -11.86 -4.50 4.90
CA VAL A 517 -12.49 -4.30 3.58
C VAL A 517 -11.96 -3.07 2.84
N THR A 518 -11.72 -1.96 3.54
CA THR A 518 -11.21 -0.70 2.98
C THR A 518 -9.68 -0.57 2.95
N THR A 519 -8.92 -1.60 3.34
CA THR A 519 -7.45 -1.55 3.43
C THR A 519 -6.70 -2.78 2.90
N TYR A 520 -7.33 -3.95 2.86
CA TYR A 520 -6.72 -5.21 2.41
C TYR A 520 -7.08 -5.47 0.94
N SER A 521 -6.27 -6.24 0.22
CA SER A 521 -6.50 -6.48 -1.22
C SER A 521 -7.57 -7.54 -1.47
N LEU A 522 -7.61 -8.57 -0.61
CA LEU A 522 -8.54 -9.69 -0.63
C LEU A 522 -9.62 -9.53 0.46
N GLY A 523 -10.67 -10.35 0.37
CA GLY A 523 -11.81 -10.34 1.29
C GLY A 523 -12.78 -9.17 1.06
N ASP A 524 -13.96 -9.30 1.63
CA ASP A 524 -15.12 -8.44 1.38
C ASP A 524 -16.03 -8.28 2.61
N LEU A 525 -17.19 -7.64 2.44
CA LEU A 525 -18.18 -7.46 3.52
C LEU A 525 -18.72 -8.79 4.09
N GLN A 526 -18.81 -9.85 3.28
CA GLN A 526 -19.26 -11.18 3.73
C GLN A 526 -18.17 -11.89 4.55
N THR A 527 -16.92 -11.84 4.08
CA THR A 527 -15.72 -12.32 4.79
C THR A 527 -15.59 -11.66 6.16
N ALA A 528 -15.80 -10.34 6.22
CA ALA A 528 -15.79 -9.56 7.45
C ALA A 528 -16.96 -9.86 8.41
N ALA A 529 -18.11 -10.31 7.88
CA ALA A 529 -19.23 -10.78 8.70
C ALA A 529 -19.01 -12.21 9.23
N ALA A 530 -18.35 -13.06 8.43
CA ALA A 530 -18.01 -14.44 8.77
C ALA A 530 -16.81 -14.57 9.73
N LYS A 531 -16.05 -13.48 9.96
CA LYS A 531 -14.84 -13.47 10.81
C LYS A 531 -13.79 -14.50 10.39
N THR A 532 -13.64 -14.73 9.09
CA THR A 532 -12.70 -15.70 8.54
C THR A 532 -11.26 -15.40 9.00
N HIS A 533 -10.54 -16.40 9.54
CA HIS A 533 -9.11 -16.25 9.83
C HIS A 533 -8.33 -15.93 8.55
N LYS A 534 -7.43 -14.94 8.61
CA LYS A 534 -6.77 -14.40 7.40
C LYS A 534 -5.94 -15.45 6.66
N VAL A 535 -5.37 -16.42 7.38
CA VAL A 535 -4.63 -17.56 6.80
C VAL A 535 -5.51 -18.44 5.91
N HIS A 536 -6.82 -18.55 6.21
CA HIS A 536 -7.77 -19.28 5.37
C HIS A 536 -8.22 -18.45 4.17
N LEU A 537 -8.43 -17.14 4.34
CA LEU A 537 -8.68 -16.22 3.22
C LEU A 537 -7.55 -16.27 2.18
N ILE A 538 -6.29 -16.40 2.61
CA ILE A 538 -5.14 -16.52 1.70
C ILE A 538 -5.05 -17.93 1.07
N ARG A 539 -5.33 -19.00 1.83
CA ARG A 539 -5.41 -20.38 1.30
C ARG A 539 -6.45 -20.48 0.17
N ASP A 540 -7.64 -19.94 0.38
CA ASP A 540 -8.80 -20.12 -0.51
C ASP A 540 -8.65 -19.33 -1.84
N GLU A 541 -7.70 -18.38 -1.89
CA GLU A 541 -7.36 -17.57 -3.06
C GLU A 541 -6.15 -18.12 -3.85
N LEU A 542 -5.36 -19.04 -3.29
CA LEU A 542 -4.12 -19.57 -3.87
C LEU A 542 -4.27 -21.03 -4.35
N VAL A 543 -5.26 -21.27 -5.22
CA VAL A 543 -5.69 -22.62 -5.64
C VAL A 543 -4.61 -23.51 -6.29
N ASN A 544 -3.51 -22.94 -6.81
CA ASN A 544 -2.38 -23.66 -7.41
C ASN A 544 -1.22 -23.92 -6.42
N VAL A 545 -1.31 -23.39 -5.18
CA VAL A 545 -0.30 -23.53 -4.14
C VAL A 545 -0.82 -24.45 -3.03
N SER A 546 0.01 -25.40 -2.60
CA SER A 546 -0.22 -26.17 -1.36
C SER A 546 -0.04 -25.26 -0.15
N VAL A 547 -1.08 -24.51 0.20
CA VAL A 547 -1.07 -23.59 1.34
C VAL A 547 -1.35 -24.33 2.66
N ASP A 548 -0.42 -24.19 3.60
CA ASP A 548 -0.51 -24.67 4.99
C ASP A 548 -0.89 -23.51 5.93
N PRO A 549 -2.16 -23.39 6.36
CA PRO A 549 -2.62 -22.29 7.23
C PRO A 549 -2.27 -22.55 8.71
N PHE A 550 -1.57 -21.62 9.33
CA PHE A 550 -1.20 -21.66 10.75
C PHE A 550 -1.75 -20.44 11.49
N VAL A 551 -2.81 -20.63 12.29
CA VAL A 551 -3.42 -19.56 13.10
C VAL A 551 -2.55 -19.36 14.34
N GLY A 552 -1.67 -18.36 14.29
CA GLY A 552 -0.73 -18.05 15.36
C GLY A 552 0.20 -16.89 15.02
N THR A 553 1.02 -16.48 15.99
CA THR A 553 2.07 -15.46 15.84
C THR A 553 3.33 -16.04 15.16
N ALA A 554 4.29 -15.16 14.84
CA ALA A 554 5.60 -15.60 14.38
C ALA A 554 6.35 -16.37 15.49
N ARG A 555 6.16 -16.01 16.76
CA ARG A 555 6.64 -16.78 17.91
C ARG A 555 6.05 -18.19 17.97
N ASP A 556 4.72 -18.33 17.90
CA ASP A 556 4.05 -19.65 17.95
C ASP A 556 4.56 -20.57 16.82
N TYR A 557 4.81 -20.01 15.63
CA TYR A 557 5.37 -20.75 14.51
C TYR A 557 6.82 -21.19 14.73
N ILE A 558 7.64 -20.40 15.44
CA ILE A 558 9.00 -20.79 15.86
C ILE A 558 8.94 -21.94 16.87
N ASP A 559 8.04 -21.86 17.86
CA ASP A 559 7.87 -22.92 18.85
C ASP A 559 7.40 -24.24 18.19
N ALA A 560 6.51 -24.17 17.19
CA ALA A 560 6.11 -25.32 16.37
C ALA A 560 7.26 -25.89 15.51
N ILE A 561 8.20 -25.07 15.03
CA ILE A 561 9.42 -25.54 14.35
C ILE A 561 10.35 -26.25 15.35
N ASP A 562 10.60 -25.65 16.52
CA ASP A 562 11.49 -26.23 17.53
C ASP A 562 10.91 -27.53 18.15
N ALA A 563 9.58 -27.68 18.14
CA ALA A 563 8.84 -28.90 18.48
C ALA A 563 8.78 -29.95 17.35
N ARG A 564 9.24 -29.64 16.13
CA ARG A 564 9.15 -30.46 14.89
C ARG A 564 7.73 -30.69 14.35
N GLU A 565 6.78 -29.84 14.72
CA GLU A 565 5.42 -29.84 14.17
C GLU A 565 5.34 -29.12 12.82
N LYS A 566 6.33 -28.25 12.53
CA LYS A 566 6.45 -27.47 11.28
C LYS A 566 7.89 -27.45 10.77
N THR A 567 8.06 -27.37 9.45
CA THR A 567 9.38 -27.28 8.80
C THR A 567 9.92 -25.85 8.84
N MET A 568 11.21 -25.69 9.11
CA MET A 568 11.86 -24.38 9.05
C MET A 568 11.86 -23.85 7.59
N PRO A 569 11.32 -22.64 7.33
CA PRO A 569 11.34 -22.08 5.99
C PRO A 569 12.74 -21.57 5.60
N THR A 570 13.17 -21.87 4.38
CA THR A 570 14.35 -21.24 3.77
C THR A 570 14.08 -19.77 3.41
N THR A 571 12.80 -19.43 3.20
CA THR A 571 12.33 -18.14 2.68
C THR A 571 11.19 -17.62 3.52
N VAL A 572 11.31 -16.40 4.06
CA VAL A 572 10.19 -15.71 4.69
C VAL A 572 9.77 -14.49 3.88
N LEU A 573 8.48 -14.38 3.59
CA LEU A 573 7.84 -13.16 3.11
C LEU A 573 7.25 -12.44 4.33
N GLY A 574 7.83 -11.31 4.72
CA GLY A 574 7.40 -10.53 5.88
C GLY A 574 6.31 -9.53 5.48
N ALA A 575 5.19 -9.54 6.19
CA ALA A 575 4.02 -8.70 5.91
C ALA A 575 3.28 -8.26 7.19
N VAL A 576 3.97 -8.30 8.33
CA VAL A 576 3.51 -7.83 9.65
C VAL A 576 3.58 -6.30 9.77
N ASP A 577 2.92 -5.70 10.75
CA ASP A 577 2.87 -4.24 10.96
C ASP A 577 3.73 -3.74 12.13
N SER A 578 3.93 -4.53 13.19
CA SER A 578 4.76 -4.15 14.34
C SER A 578 6.28 -4.33 14.10
N ILE A 579 7.09 -3.74 15.00
CA ILE A 579 8.55 -3.95 15.01
C ILE A 579 8.90 -5.27 15.71
N ASP A 580 8.17 -5.62 16.78
CA ASP A 580 8.46 -6.81 17.57
C ASP A 580 8.18 -8.11 16.79
N ALA A 581 7.11 -8.14 15.98
CA ALA A 581 6.85 -9.27 15.07
C ALA A 581 7.95 -9.40 13.98
N ARG A 582 8.60 -8.31 13.58
CA ARG A 582 9.81 -8.37 12.71
C ARG A 582 11.02 -8.93 13.45
N HIS A 583 11.08 -8.77 14.77
CA HIS A 583 12.16 -9.29 15.62
C HIS A 583 11.95 -10.76 15.99
N GLU A 584 10.70 -11.23 15.96
CA GLU A 584 10.31 -12.64 15.94
C GLU A 584 10.64 -13.27 14.58
N ILE A 585 10.23 -12.67 13.45
CA ILE A 585 10.59 -13.14 12.10
C ILE A 585 12.12 -13.31 11.96
N ALA A 586 12.92 -12.39 12.49
CA ALA A 586 14.38 -12.52 12.51
C ALA A 586 14.91 -13.74 13.29
N ALA A 587 14.15 -14.27 14.25
CA ALA A 587 14.48 -15.45 15.06
C ALA A 587 13.98 -16.78 14.44
N ILE A 588 13.31 -16.73 13.27
CA ILE A 588 13.11 -17.92 12.41
C ILE A 588 14.47 -18.40 11.86
N HIS A 589 15.41 -17.47 11.62
CA HIS A 589 16.74 -17.71 11.03
C HIS A 589 16.73 -18.23 9.57
N SER A 590 15.66 -17.97 8.82
CA SER A 590 15.53 -18.30 7.40
C SER A 590 16.69 -17.75 6.55
N THR A 591 17.04 -18.46 5.47
CA THR A 591 18.17 -18.11 4.59
C THR A 591 18.04 -16.70 4.00
N HIS A 592 16.81 -16.31 3.63
CA HIS A 592 16.46 -14.93 3.31
C HIS A 592 15.07 -14.58 3.87
N THR A 593 14.90 -13.31 4.21
CA THR A 593 13.61 -12.70 4.56
C THR A 593 13.38 -11.46 3.73
N LEU A 594 12.24 -11.40 3.05
CA LEU A 594 11.80 -10.28 2.23
C LEU A 594 10.65 -9.57 2.97
N ASP A 595 10.98 -8.61 3.82
CA ASP A 595 9.99 -7.89 4.64
C ASP A 595 9.46 -6.65 3.89
N GLY A 596 8.16 -6.65 3.58
CA GLY A 596 7.44 -5.47 3.13
C GLY A 596 6.93 -4.69 4.33
N SER A 597 7.03 -3.36 4.29
CA SER A 597 6.43 -2.49 5.31
C SER A 597 5.72 -1.27 4.71
N THR A 598 4.84 -0.67 5.51
CA THR A 598 4.15 0.60 5.21
C THR A 598 4.09 1.45 6.47
N GLY A 599 4.19 2.78 6.34
CA GLY A 599 4.15 3.67 7.50
C GLY A 599 4.37 5.15 7.16
N GLY A 600 5.12 5.84 8.02
CA GLY A 600 5.26 7.29 8.00
C GLY A 600 4.03 8.02 8.54
N ASP A 601 4.18 9.33 8.74
CA ASP A 601 3.23 10.26 9.36
C ASP A 601 1.82 10.19 8.73
N THR A 602 1.76 9.89 7.43
CA THR A 602 0.54 9.77 6.61
C THR A 602 0.12 8.33 6.32
N GLY A 603 0.94 7.32 6.61
CA GLY A 603 0.71 5.93 6.22
C GLY A 603 0.99 5.61 4.74
N THR A 604 1.66 6.53 4.01
CA THR A 604 1.93 6.44 2.56
C THR A 604 3.36 6.08 2.19
N MET A 605 4.29 6.08 3.15
CA MET A 605 5.61 5.46 2.97
C MET A 605 5.46 3.95 2.83
N LEU A 606 6.27 3.36 1.98
CA LEU A 606 6.43 1.91 1.87
C LEU A 606 7.90 1.52 1.76
N SER A 607 8.22 0.29 2.16
CA SER A 607 9.56 -0.26 1.97
C SER A 607 9.58 -1.77 1.71
N LEU A 608 10.73 -2.22 1.22
CA LEU A 608 11.21 -3.59 1.24
C LEU A 608 12.52 -3.61 2.02
N SER A 609 12.68 -4.55 2.95
CA SER A 609 13.95 -4.89 3.62
C SER A 609 14.34 -6.33 3.28
N GLU A 610 15.44 -6.51 2.54
CA GLU A 610 15.97 -7.83 2.18
C GLU A 610 17.04 -8.30 3.18
N ALA A 611 16.62 -9.02 4.22
CA ALA A 611 17.54 -9.64 5.15
C ALA A 611 18.07 -10.98 4.57
N THR A 612 19.39 -11.15 4.55
CA THR A 612 20.07 -12.40 4.16
C THR A 612 20.92 -12.93 5.31
N TRP A 613 21.24 -14.22 5.29
CA TRP A 613 22.06 -14.89 6.31
C TRP A 613 23.40 -14.18 6.62
N ASP A 614 24.05 -13.67 5.58
CA ASP A 614 25.32 -12.93 5.59
C ASP A 614 25.16 -11.40 5.71
N GLY A 615 23.92 -10.92 5.69
CA GLY A 615 23.57 -9.51 5.58
C GLY A 615 22.93 -8.92 6.85
N PRO A 616 22.39 -7.69 6.76
CA PRO A 616 21.61 -7.11 7.85
C PRO A 616 20.34 -7.93 8.12
N CYS A 617 20.15 -8.44 9.34
CA CYS A 617 18.86 -9.02 9.74
C CYS A 617 17.80 -7.91 9.94
N LEU A 618 16.52 -8.27 10.14
CA LEU A 618 15.46 -7.27 10.40
C LEU A 618 15.73 -6.40 11.65
N ARG A 619 16.50 -6.86 12.64
CA ARG A 619 16.95 -6.04 13.79
C ARG A 619 18.02 -4.99 13.42
N CYS A 620 18.68 -5.12 12.26
CA CYS A 620 19.55 -4.10 11.69
C CYS A 620 18.76 -3.01 10.94
N TYR A 621 17.73 -3.40 10.18
CA TYR A 621 16.82 -2.45 9.53
C TYR A 621 15.99 -1.69 10.56
N TYR A 622 15.28 -2.43 11.42
CA TYR A 622 14.42 -1.93 12.48
C TYR A 622 15.09 -2.20 13.83
N PRO A 623 15.98 -1.32 14.35
CA PRO A 623 16.56 -1.51 15.67
C PRO A 623 15.47 -1.41 16.73
N GLN A 624 15.59 -2.16 17.83
CA GLN A 624 14.92 -1.73 19.06
C GLN A 624 15.46 -0.34 19.38
N ARG A 625 14.56 0.65 19.50
CA ARG A 625 14.94 1.93 20.10
C ARG A 625 15.34 1.60 21.55
N PRO A 626 16.55 1.93 22.01
CA PRO A 626 16.93 1.66 23.40
C PRO A 626 15.89 2.34 24.30
N ALA A 627 15.48 1.66 25.37
CA ALA A 627 14.37 2.04 26.23
C ALA A 627 14.69 3.29 27.09
N GLN A 628 14.87 4.43 26.42
CA GLN A 628 15.04 5.76 27.02
C GLN A 628 13.67 6.35 27.34
N GLY A 629 12.91 5.60 28.13
CA GLY A 629 11.52 5.89 28.49
C GLY A 629 10.77 4.62 28.91
N LEU A 630 9.76 4.82 29.75
CA LEU A 630 8.69 3.86 30.02
C LEU A 630 7.95 3.51 28.71
N SER A 631 7.38 2.30 28.59
CA SER A 631 6.59 1.95 27.41
C SER A 631 5.29 2.76 27.33
N VAL A 632 4.59 2.72 26.19
CA VAL A 632 3.26 3.37 26.08
C VAL A 632 2.26 2.77 27.08
N ILE A 633 2.38 1.48 27.43
CA ILE A 633 1.55 0.83 28.45
C ILE A 633 1.94 1.33 29.85
N ASP A 634 3.23 1.42 30.15
CA ASP A 634 3.70 1.89 31.46
C ASP A 634 3.36 3.38 31.70
N LEU A 635 3.53 4.22 30.68
CA LEU A 635 3.13 5.63 30.71
C LEU A 635 1.61 5.82 30.82
N LEU A 636 0.83 4.89 30.24
CA LEU A 636 -0.62 4.85 30.44
C LEU A 636 -0.96 4.41 31.87
N ALA A 637 -0.27 3.41 32.41
CA ALA A 637 -0.48 2.94 33.78
C ALA A 637 -0.16 4.06 34.79
N GLU A 638 0.97 4.74 34.64
CA GLU A 638 1.37 5.90 35.44
C GLU A 638 0.33 7.04 35.38
N ARG A 639 -0.20 7.36 34.20
CA ARG A 639 -1.18 8.45 34.05
C ARG A 639 -2.62 8.08 34.44
N THR A 640 -3.01 6.83 34.30
CA THR A 640 -4.42 6.40 34.47
C THR A 640 -4.67 5.63 35.76
N GLY A 641 -3.64 5.05 36.38
CA GLY A 641 -3.78 4.07 37.46
C GLY A 641 -4.31 2.69 37.01
N LEU A 642 -4.64 2.50 35.73
CA LEU A 642 -5.01 1.19 35.17
C LEU A 642 -3.77 0.29 35.15
N SER A 643 -3.92 -0.98 35.53
CA SER A 643 -2.79 -1.91 35.51
C SER A 643 -2.30 -2.22 34.08
N PRO A 644 -1.01 -2.56 33.88
CA PRO A 644 -0.49 -2.94 32.56
C PRO A 644 -1.28 -4.09 31.90
N GLU A 645 -1.73 -5.07 32.67
CA GLU A 645 -2.53 -6.22 32.20
C GLU A 645 -3.95 -5.80 31.80
N ARG A 646 -4.47 -4.71 32.38
CA ARG A 646 -5.74 -4.11 31.98
C ARG A 646 -5.60 -3.35 30.66
N LEU A 647 -4.49 -2.63 30.49
CA LEU A 647 -4.15 -1.84 29.30
C LEU A 647 -3.78 -2.73 28.11
N ALA A 648 -3.14 -3.88 28.35
CA ALA A 648 -2.82 -4.88 27.33
C ALA A 648 -4.07 -5.48 26.66
N ARG A 649 -5.21 -5.54 27.35
CA ARG A 649 -6.51 -5.95 26.78
C ARG A 649 -7.15 -4.81 25.99
N GLY A 650 -6.46 -4.33 24.97
CA GLY A 650 -6.82 -3.12 24.23
C GLY A 650 -8.20 -3.15 23.54
N THR A 651 -8.76 -4.33 23.26
CA THR A 651 -10.11 -4.51 22.69
C THR A 651 -11.23 -4.42 23.72
N ASP A 652 -10.93 -4.51 25.02
CA ASP A 652 -11.93 -4.33 26.07
C ASP A 652 -12.40 -2.87 26.09
N LYS A 653 -13.68 -2.67 26.41
CA LYS A 653 -14.23 -1.34 26.64
C LYS A 653 -13.84 -0.85 28.04
N LEU A 654 -13.52 0.44 28.15
CA LEU A 654 -13.37 1.14 29.41
C LEU A 654 -14.76 1.39 30.02
N ALA A 655 -15.01 0.90 31.23
CA ALA A 655 -16.27 1.11 31.95
C ALA A 655 -16.22 2.35 32.86
N ALA A 656 -17.37 2.86 33.29
CA ALA A 656 -17.45 4.06 34.13
C ALA A 656 -17.02 3.74 35.58
N GLU A 657 -17.35 2.54 36.02
CA GLU A 657 -17.06 1.96 37.32
C GLU A 657 -15.55 1.81 37.54
N GLU A 658 -14.79 1.51 36.49
CA GLU A 658 -13.33 1.46 36.52
C GLU A 658 -12.74 2.84 36.81
N ILE A 659 -13.27 3.90 36.17
CA ILE A 659 -12.83 5.28 36.40
C ILE A 659 -13.25 5.78 37.79
N ALA A 660 -14.38 5.31 38.30
CA ALA A 660 -14.83 5.60 39.67
C ALA A 660 -13.96 4.92 40.74
N ALA A 661 -13.40 3.74 40.44
CA ALA A 661 -12.50 2.99 41.33
C ALA A 661 -11.02 3.43 41.25
N LEU A 662 -10.69 4.39 40.38
CA LEU A 662 -9.33 4.91 40.22
C LEU A 662 -9.08 6.13 41.11
N ASP A 663 -8.39 5.89 42.22
CA ASP A 663 -7.84 6.91 43.11
C ASP A 663 -6.72 7.73 42.44
N ASN A 664 -6.44 8.91 42.98
CA ASN A 664 -5.31 9.79 42.62
C ASN A 664 -5.24 10.29 41.15
N LEU A 665 -6.24 10.00 40.30
CA LEU A 665 -6.38 10.63 38.98
C LEU A 665 -6.41 12.16 39.08
N THR A 666 -5.58 12.85 38.28
CA THR A 666 -5.74 14.29 38.06
C THR A 666 -7.07 14.58 37.36
N SER A 667 -7.60 15.80 37.53
CA SER A 667 -8.84 16.20 36.84
C SER A 667 -8.73 16.10 35.31
N GLU A 668 -7.59 16.50 34.73
CA GLU A 668 -7.32 16.36 33.30
C GLU A 668 -7.33 14.89 32.85
N ASN A 669 -6.69 13.99 33.61
CA ASN A 669 -6.64 12.57 33.27
C ASN A 669 -8.02 11.91 33.42
N ARG A 670 -8.80 12.30 34.44
CA ARG A 670 -10.19 11.88 34.63
C ARG A 670 -11.08 12.37 33.49
N ASP A 671 -11.01 13.65 33.12
CA ASP A 671 -11.73 14.22 31.96
C ASP A 671 -11.40 13.45 30.67
N ILE A 672 -10.12 13.08 30.45
CA ILE A 672 -9.70 12.29 29.28
C ILE A 672 -10.35 10.90 29.29
N LEU A 673 -10.30 10.18 30.43
CA LEU A 673 -10.85 8.83 30.60
C LEU A 673 -12.38 8.81 30.49
N GLU A 674 -13.09 9.76 31.12
CA GLU A 674 -14.55 9.85 31.06
C GLU A 674 -15.04 10.07 29.62
N ARG A 675 -14.29 10.86 28.84
CA ARG A 675 -14.52 11.00 27.39
C ARG A 675 -14.23 9.73 26.58
N GLN A 676 -13.64 8.68 27.15
CA GLN A 676 -13.43 7.36 26.53
C GLN A 676 -14.35 6.23 27.06
N ILE A 677 -15.26 6.49 28.01
CA ILE A 677 -16.21 5.48 28.50
C ILE A 677 -16.94 4.80 27.33
N GLY A 678 -17.02 3.47 27.37
CA GLY A 678 -17.65 2.63 26.35
C GLY A 678 -16.82 2.41 25.08
N LYS A 679 -15.59 2.94 25.00
CA LYS A 679 -14.64 2.73 23.90
C LYS A 679 -13.54 1.75 24.28
N GLU A 680 -12.91 1.19 23.25
CA GLU A 680 -11.78 0.26 23.33
C GLU A 680 -10.53 0.92 23.93
N ILE A 681 -9.89 0.23 24.88
CA ILE A 681 -8.75 0.72 25.67
C ILE A 681 -7.51 1.02 24.81
N CYS A 682 -7.35 0.38 23.65
CA CYS A 682 -6.29 0.70 22.70
C CYS A 682 -6.32 2.18 22.22
N GLY A 683 -7.47 2.86 22.36
CA GLY A 683 -7.60 4.29 22.08
C GLY A 683 -6.96 5.22 23.12
N LEU A 684 -6.67 4.73 24.35
CA LEU A 684 -6.19 5.58 25.45
C LEU A 684 -4.83 6.23 25.16
N GLY A 685 -3.89 5.50 24.54
CA GLY A 685 -2.57 6.04 24.22
C GLY A 685 -2.64 7.31 23.36
N LYS A 686 -3.59 7.35 22.41
CA LYS A 686 -3.88 8.54 21.60
C LYS A 686 -4.64 9.61 22.38
N ALA A 687 -5.60 9.22 23.22
CA ALA A 687 -6.38 10.16 24.04
C ALA A 687 -5.50 10.95 25.04
N PHE A 688 -4.43 10.34 25.54
CA PHE A 688 -3.44 10.94 26.44
C PHE A 688 -2.26 11.63 25.75
N GLY A 689 -2.18 11.60 24.40
CA GLY A 689 -1.04 12.14 23.65
C GLY A 689 0.30 11.42 23.87
N LEU A 690 0.30 10.28 24.59
CA LEU A 690 1.47 9.43 24.80
C LEU A 690 1.88 8.73 23.50
N VAL A 691 0.87 8.31 22.73
CA VAL A 691 0.99 8.00 21.30
C VAL A 691 0.99 9.34 20.55
N GLY A 692 2.08 10.09 20.72
CA GLY A 692 2.27 11.39 20.10
C GLY A 692 2.48 11.25 18.60
N GLY A 693 1.78 12.08 17.82
CA GLY A 693 1.90 12.22 16.37
C GLY A 693 1.69 10.91 15.58
N ASP A 694 2.79 10.19 15.42
CA ASP A 694 3.06 9.27 14.31
C ASP A 694 3.37 7.84 14.80
N SER A 695 3.12 7.58 16.09
CA SER A 695 3.25 6.25 16.73
C SER A 695 1.92 5.50 16.84
N GLY A 696 0.81 6.11 16.44
CA GLY A 696 -0.47 5.41 16.31
C GLY A 696 -0.45 4.51 15.07
N PHE A 697 -1.21 3.42 15.09
CA PHE A 697 -1.42 2.61 13.89
C PHE A 697 -2.02 3.48 12.78
N ASN A 698 -1.15 3.91 11.85
CA ASN A 698 -1.49 4.64 10.63
C ASN A 698 -1.88 3.60 9.58
N PRO A 699 -3.18 3.38 9.34
CA PRO A 699 -3.63 2.29 8.49
C PRO A 699 -3.27 2.61 7.04
N SER A 700 -2.32 1.89 6.46
CA SER A 700 -1.94 2.14 5.06
C SER A 700 -3.10 1.84 4.10
N ALA A 701 -3.19 2.61 3.02
CA ALA A 701 -4.21 2.40 1.99
C ALA A 701 -3.85 1.20 1.11
N ALA A 702 -4.84 0.49 0.57
CA ALA A 702 -4.64 -0.76 -0.18
C ALA A 702 -3.61 -0.62 -1.33
N PHE A 703 -3.60 0.51 -2.04
CA PHE A 703 -2.65 0.78 -3.13
C PHE A 703 -1.19 0.99 -2.69
N VAL A 704 -0.97 1.37 -1.43
CA VAL A 704 0.37 1.49 -0.83
C VAL A 704 0.88 0.12 -0.43
N ALA A 705 0.02 -0.68 0.23
CA ALA A 705 0.32 -2.07 0.58
C ALA A 705 0.53 -2.97 -0.64
N GLN A 706 -0.17 -2.73 -1.75
CA GLN A 706 0.05 -3.41 -3.03
C GLN A 706 1.40 -3.06 -3.67
N GLN A 707 1.86 -1.81 -3.57
CA GLN A 707 3.20 -1.45 -4.02
C GLN A 707 4.29 -2.06 -3.12
N ALA A 708 4.08 -2.12 -1.79
CA ALA A 708 4.97 -2.86 -0.89
C ALA A 708 5.06 -4.35 -1.24
N ALA A 709 3.91 -4.99 -1.48
CA ALA A 709 3.84 -6.39 -1.91
C ALA A 709 4.49 -6.62 -3.29
N ALA A 710 4.34 -5.66 -4.22
CA ALA A 710 5.00 -5.71 -5.52
C ALA A 710 6.53 -5.68 -5.39
N LEU A 711 7.10 -4.92 -4.44
CA LEU A 711 8.52 -4.99 -4.12
C LEU A 711 8.92 -6.36 -3.55
N VAL A 712 8.15 -6.93 -2.62
CA VAL A 712 8.42 -8.25 -2.01
C VAL A 712 8.40 -9.37 -3.06
N VAL A 713 7.40 -9.42 -3.93
CA VAL A 713 7.35 -10.45 -4.99
C VAL A 713 8.34 -10.14 -6.11
N GLY A 714 8.60 -8.87 -6.42
CA GLY A 714 9.68 -8.46 -7.33
C GLY A 714 11.06 -8.93 -6.85
N ALA A 715 11.32 -8.88 -5.54
CA ALA A 715 12.51 -9.43 -4.91
C ALA A 715 12.57 -10.97 -4.96
N LEU A 716 11.43 -11.64 -4.77
CA LEU A 716 11.31 -13.10 -4.89
C LEU A 716 11.66 -13.58 -6.31
N ILE A 717 11.22 -12.86 -7.34
CA ILE A 717 11.55 -13.09 -8.76
C ILE A 717 13.01 -12.69 -9.08
N ARG A 718 13.55 -11.65 -8.43
CA ARG A 718 14.94 -11.17 -8.60
C ARG A 718 16.01 -12.16 -8.10
N ARG A 719 15.66 -13.13 -7.25
CA ARG A 719 16.61 -14.12 -6.70
C ARG A 719 17.42 -14.82 -7.80
N GLY A 720 18.72 -15.00 -7.55
CA GLY A 720 19.67 -15.53 -8.54
C GLY A 720 20.21 -14.49 -9.54
N THR A 721 19.83 -13.21 -9.41
CA THR A 721 20.59 -12.11 -10.03
C THR A 721 21.83 -11.75 -9.21
N SER A 722 22.76 -11.03 -9.84
CA SER A 722 23.92 -10.40 -9.18
C SER A 722 23.59 -9.05 -8.52
N ILE A 723 22.32 -8.76 -8.23
CA ILE A 723 21.90 -7.55 -7.52
C ILE A 723 22.05 -7.85 -6.01
N PRO A 724 22.81 -7.04 -5.25
CA PRO A 724 23.06 -7.29 -3.84
C PRO A 724 21.81 -7.05 -2.98
N SER A 725 21.81 -7.57 -1.74
CA SER A 725 20.77 -7.31 -0.75
C SER A 725 20.61 -5.81 -0.47
N ILE A 726 19.35 -5.35 -0.42
CA ILE A 726 18.99 -3.91 -0.38
C ILE A 726 17.84 -3.60 0.58
N ASN A 727 17.66 -2.30 0.85
CA ASN A 727 16.40 -1.74 1.29
C ASN A 727 15.88 -0.76 0.24
N VAL A 728 14.65 -0.96 -0.24
CA VAL A 728 13.95 0.00 -1.10
C VAL A 728 12.97 0.77 -0.24
N GLN A 729 12.93 2.10 -0.31
CA GLN A 729 11.96 2.92 0.43
C GLN A 729 11.56 4.18 -0.35
N TYR A 730 10.26 4.38 -0.55
CA TYR A 730 9.69 5.60 -1.15
C TYR A 730 8.28 5.87 -0.61
N ASP A 731 7.70 7.04 -0.91
CA ASP A 731 6.29 7.35 -0.62
C ASP A 731 5.43 7.14 -1.86
N ALA A 732 4.31 6.42 -1.74
CA ALA A 732 3.40 6.15 -2.86
C ALA A 732 2.81 7.41 -3.52
N LEU A 733 2.78 8.55 -2.82
CA LEU A 733 2.35 9.85 -3.34
C LEU A 733 3.48 10.59 -4.08
N PHE A 734 4.73 10.15 -3.97
CA PHE A 734 5.86 10.62 -4.77
C PHE A 734 6.20 9.65 -5.90
N GLY A 735 6.03 8.35 -5.67
CA GLY A 735 6.44 7.28 -6.58
C GLY A 735 7.90 6.88 -6.38
N PRO A 736 8.35 5.78 -7.02
CA PRO A 736 9.73 5.34 -7.00
C PRO A 736 10.64 6.34 -7.72
N HIS A 737 11.87 6.49 -7.23
CA HIS A 737 12.90 7.39 -7.75
C HIS A 737 14.29 6.73 -7.59
N PRO A 738 15.33 7.12 -8.36
CA PRO A 738 16.63 6.42 -8.33
C PRO A 738 17.22 6.22 -6.93
N ASP A 739 17.16 7.26 -6.09
CA ASP A 739 17.72 7.26 -4.73
C ASP A 739 16.90 6.48 -3.68
N MET A 740 15.82 5.78 -4.06
CA MET A 740 15.00 4.97 -3.14
C MET A 740 15.73 3.72 -2.62
N THR A 741 16.79 3.30 -3.30
CA THR A 741 17.53 2.07 -3.00
C THR A 741 18.71 2.38 -2.08
N LEU A 742 18.59 1.98 -0.81
CA LEU A 742 19.61 2.13 0.21
C LEU A 742 20.24 0.77 0.50
N HIS A 743 21.54 0.64 0.21
CA HIS A 743 22.30 -0.48 0.76
C HIS A 743 22.44 -0.31 2.29
N ARG A 744 22.37 -1.42 3.03
CA ARG A 744 22.50 -1.45 4.48
C ARG A 744 23.50 -2.51 4.87
N ASN A 745 24.53 -2.12 5.62
CA ASN A 745 25.41 -3.06 6.29
C ASN A 745 24.73 -3.63 7.55
N PRO A 746 25.14 -4.83 8.01
CA PRO A 746 24.88 -5.24 9.39
C PRO A 746 25.36 -4.16 10.37
N ARG A 747 24.66 -3.99 11.50
CA ARG A 747 25.15 -3.13 12.58
C ARG A 747 26.13 -3.93 13.43
N PRO A 748 27.33 -3.41 13.74
CA PRO A 748 28.35 -4.15 14.50
C PRO A 748 27.88 -4.66 15.86
N SER A 749 27.01 -3.90 16.55
CA SER A 749 26.41 -4.27 17.85
C SER A 749 24.97 -4.80 17.70
N CYS A 750 24.76 -5.69 16.74
CA CYS A 750 23.48 -6.39 16.58
C CYS A 750 23.71 -7.87 16.79
N ARG A 751 22.75 -8.52 17.45
CA ARG A 751 22.76 -9.96 17.72
C ARG A 751 23.08 -10.83 16.49
N CYS A 752 22.75 -10.41 15.26
CA CYS A 752 23.13 -11.12 14.04
C CYS A 752 24.63 -11.02 13.65
N GLN A 753 25.44 -10.33 14.43
CA GLN A 753 26.91 -10.21 14.32
C GLN A 753 27.57 -10.73 15.61
N ASP A 754 26.98 -10.43 16.78
CA ASP A 754 27.45 -10.93 18.08
C ASP A 754 27.28 -12.47 18.21
N ASP A 755 26.11 -13.01 17.84
CA ASP A 755 25.71 -14.42 18.06
C ASP A 755 25.79 -15.28 16.77
N VAL A 756 26.68 -14.96 15.82
CA VAL A 756 26.74 -15.65 14.50
C VAL A 756 26.90 -17.18 14.62
N SER A 757 27.73 -17.66 15.55
CA SER A 757 27.94 -19.08 15.81
C SER A 757 26.67 -19.76 16.35
N LEU A 758 26.01 -19.15 17.33
CA LEU A 758 24.74 -19.63 17.90
C LEU A 758 23.63 -19.66 16.85
N HIS A 759 23.53 -18.64 15.99
CA HIS A 759 22.57 -18.64 14.90
C HIS A 759 22.86 -19.74 13.88
N ALA A 760 24.13 -20.10 13.65
CA ALA A 760 24.51 -21.18 12.76
C ALA A 760 24.16 -22.56 13.37
N GLU A 761 24.38 -22.73 14.68
CA GLU A 761 23.97 -23.92 15.43
C GLU A 761 22.44 -24.10 15.43
N VAL A 762 21.68 -23.05 15.77
CA VAL A 762 20.20 -23.07 15.73
C VAL A 762 19.69 -23.42 14.34
N ARG A 763 20.31 -22.87 13.28
CA ARG A 763 19.91 -23.16 11.90
C ARG A 763 20.29 -24.57 11.44
N ALA A 764 21.48 -25.08 11.79
CA ALA A 764 21.85 -26.47 11.51
C ALA A 764 20.87 -27.43 12.21
N ARG A 765 20.65 -27.23 13.52
CA ARG A 765 19.69 -28.00 14.32
C ARG A 765 18.25 -27.96 13.78
N ARG A 766 17.84 -26.93 13.04
CA ARG A 766 16.51 -26.82 12.40
C ARG A 766 16.47 -27.29 10.94
N LEU A 767 17.60 -27.65 10.34
CA LEU A 767 17.72 -28.19 8.97
C LEU A 767 18.11 -29.68 8.94
N ASP A 768 18.72 -30.18 10.02
CA ASP A 768 19.00 -31.61 10.24
C ASP A 768 17.77 -32.38 10.81
N LEU A 769 16.57 -31.78 10.76
CA LEU A 769 15.30 -32.27 11.32
C LEU A 769 14.16 -32.27 10.29
#